data_AF-A0A7J6T6K4-F1
#
_entry.id   AF-A0A7J6T6K4-F1
#
_cell.length_a   1.000
_cell.length_b   1.000
_cell.length_c   1.000
_cell.angle_alpha   90.00
_cell.angle_beta   90.00
_cell.angle_gamma   90.00
#
_symmetry.space_group_name_H-M   'P 1'
#
loop_
_entity.id
_entity.type
_entity.pdbx_description
1 polymer ?
#
loop_
_entity_poly.entity_id
_entity_poly.type
_entity_poly.pdbx_seq_one_letter_code
_entity_poly.pdbx_strand_id
1 'polypeptide(L)'
;CSGDGSERIHLKGAVLLKAFLVCWSHDTVFVFIATGVEKAKVVTRISASPLVAATAWCHEVDDEANRPALADLTVVVAYPRRLTFLNGSGAQKKEVPYIESTDGAPRALACSASGLLVVVSSTNIIRVWELGRGAATAQPKPVGAPRRINIIDKESGEEVGIVESVAANCNGTRASILMSRHEKKAGDGGGGGTAVRHQIDARIVFYDIVNDLLAFKYCKASDVLYSPVTHTWDHRDPRVMACEGRDVTPTKATRRQGVESSSSISRINTLLLFILDDSGSGQIVLQGTHPCRTPSGTAALPVAIATPYIYFYDSSAGSVSKVCQRSFAGMESACDGPQGASTAKALIDFSFYLAKGNADAAYRAVRAVESLAVWENLCRMAVKTRQLQVARRCLGRIQVSGEGSGGGPVSSAPAAALRASFVLRDGDAKADFATDDEELAAIAVHLDMIEEAEELYRQAFDYFKLNKLYQRLGRWSDAIAVAEVHDRMHLSSTHFACAKSLEAKGDVEGALKNYEKAGPAGLSEIPRMFLRFGLLQPLKDYVQRVQKPFLYKWYGQYLESTGKAKEAEGYYHQAEDWAALVRLSWAKSDLDGARKICRDSGDSNATYQHAKYLQDYCTAPGGQCSPEGKVFERRTMPGVEGKEELLKEVVDGYSYSGRVGVALRLAQAYDMEAELIKLSMQAVYSDEGAGGTATAGAMQAARFYETKGDYARAAALYQKIGQTDKAISLCLATEQHDALRKLADYLTPETTDQATMERCAKVLIEQKYYDKAVQLLASSKQLENAVAMCKDYDVPITEELAEKLTPKDRDHPKYRELLLAIGDLSKQHGLYALACKKFTQAGDKIRAIKALLRSGDTEKIIFYAQTARAKEVYVLAANSLQSLDWFNNPELEKNIIACPLVLPAEGLNCTSAQARAHRAIDEHQDVEGAIAALEEALAAVDKDPDASPTHDCSTMKSGLEVLRKFGEAKKSADTDPRASLVACGSLLQSSELKDSPLRPGDIYAFMAQLFHTNGQTSDAAEVVKRMIHQSITPSVYIPRKLLQEIGFGGLPRESSDAHVEDDSIEDEIVEEIGVS
;
A
#
# COMPACT_ATOMS: atom_id res chain seq x y z
N CYS A 1 -66.29 -20.51 -24.10
CA CYS A 1 -67.63 -20.14 -24.59
C CYS A 1 -67.55 -18.77 -25.26
N SER A 2 -67.71 -18.75 -26.58
CA SER A 2 -68.36 -17.71 -27.42
C SER A 2 -67.81 -17.88 -28.84
N GLY A 3 -68.70 -18.20 -29.78
CA GLY A 3 -68.37 -18.70 -31.10
C GLY A 3 -67.67 -17.69 -32.00
N ASP A 4 -66.57 -18.14 -32.58
CA ASP A 4 -66.27 -17.99 -34.00
C ASP A 4 -65.62 -19.32 -34.42
N GLY A 5 -66.07 -19.89 -35.53
CA GLY A 5 -65.72 -21.24 -35.99
C GLY A 5 -64.29 -21.36 -36.53
N SER A 6 -63.28 -21.13 -35.69
CA SER A 6 -61.89 -21.51 -36.00
C SER A 6 -61.62 -22.90 -35.40
N GLU A 7 -61.66 -23.94 -36.24
CA GLU A 7 -61.06 -25.24 -35.88
C GLU A 7 -59.64 -24.99 -35.36
N ARG A 8 -59.31 -25.52 -34.17
CA ARG A 8 -57.94 -25.49 -33.66
C ARG A 8 -57.07 -26.31 -34.60
N ILE A 9 -56.34 -25.65 -35.50
CA ILE A 9 -55.42 -26.30 -36.44
C ILE A 9 -54.19 -26.76 -35.65
N HIS A 10 -54.05 -28.07 -35.48
CA HIS A 10 -52.82 -28.69 -35.00
C HIS A 10 -51.83 -28.85 -36.16
N LEU A 11 -50.79 -28.01 -36.17
CA LEU A 11 -49.71 -28.11 -37.16
C LEU A 11 -48.77 -29.28 -36.80
N LYS A 12 -48.43 -30.10 -37.80
CA LYS A 12 -47.40 -31.15 -37.71
C LYS A 12 -46.00 -30.63 -38.00
N GLY A 13 -45.89 -29.56 -38.78
CA GLY A 13 -44.62 -28.94 -39.11
C GLY A 13 -44.81 -27.76 -40.05
N ALA A 14 -43.69 -27.10 -40.36
CA ALA A 14 -43.66 -25.97 -41.27
C ALA A 14 -42.26 -25.72 -41.81
N VAL A 15 -42.19 -24.92 -42.88
CA VAL A 15 -40.95 -24.49 -43.52
C VAL A 15 -41.09 -23.06 -44.07
N LEU A 16 -40.09 -22.22 -43.84
CA LEU A 16 -39.99 -20.89 -44.44
C LEU A 16 -38.97 -20.92 -45.57
N LEU A 17 -39.40 -20.51 -46.76
CA LEU A 17 -38.55 -20.40 -47.93
C LEU A 17 -38.82 -19.08 -48.64
N LYS A 18 -37.80 -18.22 -48.64
CA LYS A 18 -37.86 -16.86 -49.16
C LYS A 18 -39.01 -16.11 -48.49
N ALA A 19 -40.08 -15.88 -49.24
CA ALA A 19 -41.28 -15.21 -48.80
C ALA A 19 -42.41 -16.15 -48.37
N PHE A 20 -42.32 -17.45 -48.66
CA PHE A 20 -43.41 -18.38 -48.42
C PHE A 20 -43.18 -19.16 -47.14
N LEU A 21 -44.14 -19.07 -46.24
CA LEU A 21 -44.21 -19.94 -45.07
C LEU A 21 -45.26 -21.02 -45.36
N VAL A 22 -44.82 -22.27 -45.40
CA VAL A 22 -45.68 -23.43 -45.69
C VAL A 22 -45.82 -24.25 -44.43
N CYS A 23 -47.04 -24.34 -43.90
CA CYS A 23 -47.38 -25.11 -42.70
C CYS A 23 -48.31 -26.27 -43.08
N TRP A 24 -48.32 -27.36 -42.33
CA TRP A 24 -49.25 -28.46 -42.64
C TRP A 24 -49.84 -29.14 -41.40
N SER A 25 -51.06 -29.66 -41.56
CA SER A 25 -51.82 -30.45 -40.56
C SER A 25 -51.83 -31.94 -40.94
N HIS A 26 -52.83 -32.70 -40.46
CA HIS A 26 -53.02 -34.11 -40.83
C HIS A 26 -53.55 -34.31 -42.25
N ASP A 27 -54.20 -33.31 -42.84
CA ASP A 27 -54.97 -33.44 -44.07
C ASP A 27 -54.83 -32.23 -45.02
N THR A 28 -54.17 -31.16 -44.58
CA THR A 28 -54.14 -29.89 -45.31
C THR A 28 -52.76 -29.23 -45.21
N VAL A 29 -52.29 -28.66 -46.33
CA VAL A 29 -51.13 -27.77 -46.39
C VAL A 29 -51.60 -26.32 -46.57
N PHE A 30 -51.10 -25.43 -45.71
CA PHE A 30 -51.39 -24.01 -45.69
C PHE A 30 -50.17 -23.23 -46.20
N VAL A 31 -50.37 -22.37 -47.20
CA VAL A 31 -49.34 -21.50 -47.75
C VAL A 31 -49.61 -20.05 -47.32
N PHE A 32 -48.63 -19.41 -46.71
CA PHE A 32 -48.65 -18.00 -46.29
C PHE A 32 -47.57 -17.22 -47.05
N ILE A 33 -47.80 -15.94 -47.30
CA ILE A 33 -46.77 -15.00 -47.78
C ILE A 33 -46.34 -14.13 -46.60
N ALA A 34 -45.08 -14.26 -46.18
CA ALA A 34 -44.50 -13.67 -44.97
C ALA A 34 -43.74 -12.34 -45.21
N THR A 35 -43.72 -11.82 -46.45
CA THR A 35 -43.00 -10.58 -46.79
C THR A 35 -43.70 -9.34 -46.26
N GLY A 36 -43.02 -8.56 -45.40
CA GLY A 36 -43.34 -7.17 -45.10
C GLY A 36 -44.57 -6.90 -44.23
N VAL A 37 -45.26 -7.92 -43.73
CA VAL A 37 -46.48 -7.75 -42.90
C VAL A 37 -46.26 -8.30 -41.49
N GLU A 38 -46.68 -7.56 -40.46
CA GLU A 38 -46.61 -8.01 -39.06
C GLU A 38 -47.48 -9.24 -38.78
N LYS A 39 -48.57 -9.42 -39.55
CA LYS A 39 -49.47 -10.57 -39.51
C LYS A 39 -49.81 -11.06 -40.91
N ALA A 40 -49.37 -12.28 -41.26
CA ALA A 40 -49.68 -12.90 -42.54
C ALA A 40 -50.94 -13.79 -42.47
N LYS A 41 -51.80 -13.73 -43.49
CA LYS A 41 -52.98 -14.59 -43.67
C LYS A 41 -52.70 -15.70 -44.69
N VAL A 42 -53.48 -16.78 -44.61
CA VAL A 42 -53.39 -17.92 -45.54
C VAL A 42 -53.72 -17.47 -46.97
N VAL A 43 -52.84 -17.80 -47.92
CA VAL A 43 -52.99 -17.49 -49.35
C VAL A 43 -53.57 -18.68 -50.11
N THR A 44 -53.19 -19.91 -49.76
CA THR A 44 -53.69 -21.12 -50.42
C THR A 44 -53.78 -22.30 -49.45
N ARG A 45 -54.80 -23.14 -49.62
CA ARG A 45 -55.02 -24.39 -48.87
C ARG A 45 -55.01 -25.56 -49.85
N ILE A 46 -54.15 -26.54 -49.63
CA ILE A 46 -54.01 -27.74 -50.46
C ILE A 46 -54.48 -28.93 -49.62
N SER A 47 -55.58 -29.57 -50.02
CA SER A 47 -56.04 -30.80 -49.35
C SER A 47 -55.18 -31.97 -49.78
N ALA A 48 -54.63 -32.70 -48.81
CA ALA A 48 -53.79 -33.87 -49.02
C ALA A 48 -54.11 -34.89 -47.92
N SER A 49 -54.77 -35.99 -48.27
CA SER A 49 -55.07 -37.08 -47.32
C SER A 49 -54.74 -38.44 -47.94
N PRO A 50 -53.99 -39.34 -47.26
CA PRO A 50 -53.35 -39.15 -45.95
C PRO A 50 -52.00 -38.40 -46.07
N LEU A 51 -51.87 -37.23 -45.43
CA LEU A 51 -50.63 -36.46 -45.41
C LEU A 51 -49.70 -36.92 -44.27
N VAL A 52 -48.52 -37.42 -44.65
CA VAL A 52 -47.48 -37.83 -43.70
C VAL A 52 -46.64 -36.64 -43.29
N ALA A 53 -45.98 -35.99 -44.26
CA ALA A 53 -45.18 -34.79 -44.09
C ALA A 53 -45.23 -33.94 -45.37
N ALA A 54 -44.97 -32.65 -45.26
CA ALA A 54 -44.81 -31.77 -46.42
C ALA A 54 -43.53 -30.95 -46.28
N THR A 55 -43.02 -30.45 -47.40
CA THR A 55 -42.02 -29.40 -47.45
C THR A 55 -42.26 -28.55 -48.69
N ALA A 56 -41.48 -27.51 -48.90
CA ALA A 56 -41.63 -26.64 -50.06
C ALA A 56 -40.27 -26.32 -50.66
N TRP A 57 -40.28 -25.77 -51.87
CA TRP A 57 -39.10 -25.27 -52.57
C TRP A 57 -39.54 -24.20 -53.57
N CYS A 58 -38.71 -23.19 -53.80
CA CYS A 58 -39.02 -22.09 -54.72
C CYS A 58 -37.85 -21.90 -55.69
N HIS A 59 -38.14 -21.84 -56.99
CA HIS A 59 -37.14 -21.55 -58.03
C HIS A 59 -36.60 -20.10 -57.88
N GLU A 60 -35.42 -19.81 -58.44
CA GLU A 60 -34.83 -18.46 -58.37
C GLU A 60 -35.81 -17.39 -58.87
N VAL A 61 -36.01 -16.35 -58.05
CA VAL A 61 -36.56 -15.06 -58.44
C VAL A 61 -35.39 -14.13 -58.18
N ASP A 62 -34.92 -13.42 -59.20
CA ASP A 62 -33.87 -12.42 -59.04
C ASP A 62 -34.26 -11.47 -57.90
N ASP A 63 -33.41 -11.46 -56.87
CA ASP A 63 -33.51 -10.56 -55.73
C ASP A 63 -33.31 -9.13 -56.25
N GLU A 64 -34.40 -8.36 -56.40
CA GLU A 64 -34.51 -6.94 -56.01
C GLU A 64 -35.79 -6.25 -56.52
N ALA A 65 -36.59 -6.84 -57.43
CA ALA A 65 -37.73 -6.11 -58.02
C ALA A 65 -39.08 -6.83 -58.15
N ASN A 66 -39.17 -8.16 -58.00
CA ASN A 66 -40.42 -8.90 -58.26
C ASN A 66 -41.03 -9.54 -57.01
N ARG A 67 -42.34 -9.33 -56.83
CA ARG A 67 -43.12 -10.07 -55.82
C ARG A 67 -43.08 -11.56 -56.16
N PRO A 68 -42.81 -12.44 -55.18
CA PRO A 68 -42.72 -13.88 -55.43
C PRO A 68 -44.08 -14.42 -55.87
N ALA A 69 -44.13 -15.07 -57.04
CA ALA A 69 -45.36 -15.62 -57.57
C ALA A 69 -45.61 -17.03 -57.02
N LEU A 70 -46.88 -17.35 -56.74
CA LEU A 70 -47.30 -18.68 -56.27
C LEU A 70 -46.96 -19.79 -57.27
N ALA A 71 -46.78 -19.45 -58.56
CA ALA A 71 -46.41 -20.38 -59.63
C ALA A 71 -45.00 -20.97 -59.45
N ASP A 72 -44.09 -20.22 -58.81
CA ASP A 72 -42.69 -20.60 -58.63
C ASP A 72 -42.49 -21.50 -57.40
N LEU A 73 -43.51 -21.57 -56.54
CA LEU A 73 -43.55 -22.44 -55.38
C LEU A 73 -43.87 -23.87 -55.82
N THR A 74 -43.04 -24.81 -55.36
CA THR A 74 -43.28 -26.25 -55.45
C THR A 74 -43.44 -26.80 -54.05
N VAL A 75 -44.59 -27.41 -53.76
CA VAL A 75 -44.89 -28.06 -52.48
C VAL A 75 -44.68 -29.56 -52.65
N VAL A 76 -43.81 -30.17 -51.84
CA VAL A 76 -43.55 -31.60 -51.87
C VAL A 76 -44.33 -32.26 -50.74
N VAL A 77 -45.16 -33.23 -51.08
CA VAL A 77 -46.03 -33.93 -50.15
C VAL A 77 -45.67 -35.41 -50.08
N ALA A 78 -45.39 -35.92 -48.88
CA ALA A 78 -45.22 -37.35 -48.61
C ALA A 78 -46.56 -38.01 -48.30
N TYR A 79 -46.85 -39.06 -49.07
CA TYR A 79 -47.86 -40.06 -48.79
C TYR A 79 -47.17 -41.38 -48.45
N PRO A 80 -47.87 -42.37 -47.82
CA PRO A 80 -47.24 -43.61 -47.35
C PRO A 80 -46.44 -44.40 -48.39
N ARG A 81 -46.76 -44.27 -49.69
CA ARG A 81 -46.11 -45.03 -50.79
C ARG A 81 -45.55 -44.16 -51.91
N ARG A 82 -45.52 -42.83 -51.73
CA ARG A 82 -45.11 -41.90 -52.80
C ARG A 82 -44.77 -40.51 -52.27
N LEU A 83 -43.91 -39.81 -53.01
CA LEU A 83 -43.72 -38.36 -52.89
C LEU A 83 -44.39 -37.67 -54.08
N THR A 84 -45.17 -36.64 -53.83
CA THR A 84 -45.87 -35.89 -54.88
C THR A 84 -45.42 -34.44 -54.87
N PHE A 85 -45.03 -33.91 -56.03
CA PHE A 85 -44.62 -32.53 -56.22
C PHE A 85 -45.82 -31.76 -56.76
N LEU A 86 -46.28 -30.77 -56.02
CA LEU A 86 -47.41 -29.90 -56.35
C LEU A 86 -46.89 -28.49 -56.65
N ASN A 87 -47.59 -27.72 -57.47
CA ASN A 87 -47.34 -26.27 -57.57
C ASN A 87 -47.98 -25.53 -56.37
N GLY A 88 -47.73 -24.23 -56.21
CA GLY A 88 -48.29 -23.45 -55.11
C GLY A 88 -49.82 -23.34 -55.09
N SER A 89 -50.52 -23.66 -56.20
CA SER A 89 -51.98 -23.74 -56.26
C SER A 89 -52.54 -25.15 -55.99
N GLY A 90 -51.68 -26.15 -55.72
CA GLY A 90 -52.06 -27.53 -55.43
C GLY A 90 -52.18 -28.47 -56.64
N ALA A 91 -51.85 -28.03 -57.86
CA ALA A 91 -51.84 -28.90 -59.04
C ALA A 91 -50.61 -29.81 -59.05
N GLN A 92 -50.83 -31.11 -59.30
CA GLN A 92 -49.78 -32.12 -59.34
C GLN A 92 -48.86 -31.95 -60.56
N LYS A 93 -47.56 -31.77 -60.29
CA LYS A 93 -46.49 -31.75 -61.30
C LYS A 93 -45.89 -33.15 -61.51
N LYS A 94 -45.61 -33.89 -60.43
CA LYS A 94 -44.82 -35.14 -60.49
C LYS A 94 -45.07 -36.06 -59.30
N GLU A 95 -44.75 -37.34 -59.47
CA GLU A 95 -44.81 -38.37 -58.43
C GLU A 95 -43.55 -39.26 -58.46
N VAL A 96 -43.04 -39.61 -57.28
CA VAL A 96 -41.92 -40.54 -57.08
C VAL A 96 -42.41 -41.69 -56.18
N PRO A 97 -42.43 -42.94 -56.66
CA PRO A 97 -42.91 -44.07 -55.87
C PRO A 97 -41.91 -44.48 -54.78
N TYR A 98 -42.42 -45.01 -53.67
CA TYR A 98 -41.66 -45.61 -52.58
C TYR A 98 -42.10 -47.05 -52.35
N ILE A 99 -41.13 -47.95 -52.23
CA ILE A 99 -41.37 -49.37 -51.98
C ILE A 99 -41.10 -49.65 -50.50
N GLU A 100 -42.17 -49.99 -49.78
CA GLU A 100 -42.18 -50.18 -48.32
C GLU A 100 -41.19 -51.26 -47.84
N SER A 101 -40.93 -52.29 -48.64
CA SER A 101 -40.06 -53.43 -48.29
C SER A 101 -38.55 -53.15 -48.41
N THR A 102 -38.14 -52.17 -49.21
CA THR A 102 -36.72 -51.85 -49.46
C THR A 102 -36.32 -50.53 -48.82
N ASP A 103 -37.18 -49.53 -48.93
CA ASP A 103 -36.84 -48.15 -48.59
C ASP A 103 -37.54 -47.67 -47.31
N GLY A 104 -38.59 -48.36 -46.86
CA GLY A 104 -39.51 -47.88 -45.83
C GLY A 104 -40.41 -46.76 -46.35
N ALA A 105 -41.52 -46.49 -45.66
CA ALA A 105 -42.42 -45.39 -46.04
C ALA A 105 -41.78 -44.02 -45.72
N PRO A 106 -41.91 -42.99 -46.57
CA PRO A 106 -41.36 -41.66 -46.27
C PRO A 106 -42.06 -41.09 -45.04
N ARG A 107 -41.29 -40.67 -44.03
CA ARG A 107 -41.82 -40.24 -42.73
C ARG A 107 -41.58 -38.75 -42.44
N ALA A 108 -40.38 -38.26 -42.75
CA ALA A 108 -40.03 -36.85 -42.58
C ALA A 108 -39.34 -36.30 -43.84
N LEU A 109 -39.64 -35.06 -44.20
CA LEU A 109 -39.11 -34.37 -45.38
C LEU A 109 -38.57 -33.00 -44.99
N ALA A 110 -37.46 -32.60 -45.61
CA ALA A 110 -36.98 -31.22 -45.56
C ALA A 110 -36.35 -30.83 -46.88
N CYS A 111 -36.57 -29.59 -47.32
CA CYS A 111 -35.89 -29.04 -48.47
C CYS A 111 -35.03 -27.85 -48.06
N SER A 112 -33.81 -27.81 -48.58
CA SER A 112 -32.92 -26.66 -48.50
C SER A 112 -33.30 -25.58 -49.52
N ALA A 113 -32.93 -24.33 -49.25
CA ALA A 113 -33.05 -23.25 -50.21
C ALA A 113 -32.19 -23.48 -51.46
N SER A 114 -31.07 -24.22 -51.35
CA SER A 114 -30.21 -24.61 -52.48
C SER A 114 -30.83 -25.68 -53.40
N GLY A 115 -32.00 -26.23 -53.05
CA GLY A 115 -32.69 -27.25 -53.84
C GLY A 115 -32.35 -28.69 -53.47
N LEU A 116 -31.79 -28.94 -52.28
CA LEU A 116 -31.58 -30.30 -51.77
C LEU A 116 -32.79 -30.78 -50.95
N LEU A 117 -33.44 -31.85 -51.39
CA LEU A 117 -34.53 -32.54 -50.70
C LEU A 117 -33.98 -33.73 -49.90
N VAL A 118 -34.14 -33.69 -48.58
CA VAL A 118 -33.78 -34.76 -47.65
C VAL A 118 -35.06 -35.48 -47.24
N VAL A 119 -35.09 -36.80 -47.41
CA VAL A 119 -36.21 -37.65 -46.98
C VAL A 119 -35.68 -38.74 -46.06
N VAL A 120 -36.35 -38.89 -44.93
CA VAL A 120 -36.07 -39.94 -43.96
C VAL A 120 -37.26 -40.88 -43.90
N SER A 121 -37.00 -42.17 -44.10
CA SER A 121 -38.03 -43.21 -44.12
C SER A 121 -38.33 -43.77 -42.72
N SER A 122 -39.40 -44.57 -42.63
CA SER A 122 -39.79 -45.30 -41.42
C SER A 122 -38.78 -46.36 -40.98
N THR A 123 -37.85 -46.75 -41.86
CA THR A 123 -36.73 -47.68 -41.57
C THR A 123 -35.44 -46.93 -41.24
N ASN A 124 -35.54 -45.64 -40.90
CA ASN A 124 -34.40 -44.77 -40.55
C ASN A 124 -33.35 -44.65 -41.67
N ILE A 125 -33.78 -44.73 -42.94
CA ILE A 125 -32.92 -44.49 -44.12
C ILE A 125 -33.10 -43.05 -44.59
N ILE A 126 -31.98 -42.33 -44.70
CA ILE A 126 -31.87 -41.00 -45.28
C ILE A 126 -31.57 -41.15 -46.77
N ARG A 127 -32.32 -40.43 -47.59
CA ARG A 127 -32.03 -40.21 -49.00
C ARG A 127 -32.05 -38.73 -49.30
N VAL A 128 -31.14 -38.31 -50.16
CA VAL A 128 -31.01 -36.92 -50.59
C VAL A 128 -31.21 -36.84 -52.09
N TRP A 129 -32.00 -35.88 -52.54
CA TRP A 129 -32.18 -35.56 -53.95
C TRP A 129 -31.83 -34.11 -54.23
N GLU A 130 -31.21 -33.86 -55.37
CA GLU A 130 -31.05 -32.53 -55.93
C GLU A 130 -32.23 -32.21 -56.86
N LEU A 131 -32.92 -31.11 -56.56
CA LEU A 131 -33.98 -30.53 -57.36
C LEU A 131 -33.34 -29.58 -58.38
N GLY A 132 -33.39 -29.95 -59.67
CA GLY A 132 -32.68 -29.22 -60.72
C GLY A 132 -33.18 -27.77 -60.93
N ARG A 133 -32.25 -26.85 -61.22
CA ARG A 133 -32.47 -25.39 -61.33
C ARG A 133 -33.52 -24.92 -62.36
N GLY A 134 -34.01 -25.79 -63.26
CA GLY A 134 -34.98 -25.43 -64.32
C GLY A 134 -36.24 -26.30 -64.37
N ALA A 135 -36.67 -26.88 -63.25
CA ALA A 135 -37.52 -28.07 -63.26
C ALA A 135 -38.99 -27.86 -62.86
N ALA A 136 -39.80 -27.30 -63.76
CA ALA A 136 -41.19 -27.76 -63.84
C ALA A 136 -41.26 -29.24 -64.32
N THR A 137 -40.16 -29.79 -64.88
CA THR A 137 -40.13 -31.09 -65.57
C THR A 137 -38.95 -32.03 -65.25
N ALA A 138 -37.81 -31.58 -64.71
CA ALA A 138 -36.64 -32.46 -64.49
C ALA A 138 -36.86 -33.49 -63.35
N GLN A 139 -36.25 -34.67 -63.44
CA GLN A 139 -36.29 -35.68 -62.37
C GLN A 139 -35.38 -35.29 -61.20
N PRO A 140 -35.85 -35.45 -59.93
CA PRO A 140 -34.98 -35.27 -58.77
C PRO A 140 -33.81 -36.25 -58.89
N LYS A 141 -32.58 -35.75 -58.85
CA LYS A 141 -31.37 -36.57 -59.01
C LYS A 141 -30.92 -37.05 -57.63
N PRO A 142 -30.73 -38.36 -57.40
CA PRO A 142 -30.21 -38.83 -56.12
C PRO A 142 -28.80 -38.31 -55.89
N VAL A 143 -28.52 -37.86 -54.67
CA VAL A 143 -27.21 -37.38 -54.21
C VAL A 143 -26.67 -38.39 -53.20
N GLY A 144 -25.54 -39.01 -53.53
CA GLY A 144 -24.92 -40.04 -52.69
C GLY A 144 -25.73 -41.35 -52.61
N ALA A 145 -25.22 -42.29 -51.80
CA ALA A 145 -25.91 -43.55 -51.49
C ALA A 145 -26.89 -43.35 -50.32
N PRO A 146 -27.97 -44.17 -50.22
CA PRO A 146 -28.86 -44.13 -49.06
C PRO A 146 -28.12 -44.40 -47.76
N ARG A 147 -28.34 -43.56 -46.73
CA ARG A 147 -27.61 -43.61 -45.45
C ARG A 147 -28.53 -44.05 -44.32
N ARG A 148 -28.18 -45.12 -43.60
CA ARG A 148 -28.96 -45.58 -42.43
C ARG A 148 -28.52 -44.86 -41.15
N ILE A 149 -29.48 -44.44 -40.34
CA ILE A 149 -29.24 -43.85 -39.02
C ILE A 149 -29.04 -44.98 -38.01
N ASN A 150 -27.79 -45.31 -37.72
CA ASN A 150 -27.41 -46.37 -36.77
C ASN A 150 -26.79 -45.75 -35.52
N ILE A 151 -27.59 -45.04 -34.73
CA ILE A 151 -27.11 -44.43 -33.48
C ILE A 151 -27.45 -45.40 -32.35
N ILE A 152 -26.43 -45.87 -31.64
CA ILE A 152 -26.57 -46.76 -30.48
C ILE A 152 -26.47 -45.90 -29.23
N ASP A 153 -27.43 -46.02 -28.32
CA ASP A 153 -27.35 -45.33 -27.04
C ASP A 153 -26.32 -46.00 -26.13
N LYS A 154 -25.34 -45.25 -25.63
CA LYS A 154 -24.24 -45.82 -24.83
C LYS A 154 -24.71 -46.38 -23.47
N GLU A 155 -25.82 -45.88 -22.96
CA GLU A 155 -26.37 -46.28 -21.65
C GLU A 155 -27.31 -47.50 -21.77
N SER A 156 -28.14 -47.59 -22.81
CA SER A 156 -29.07 -48.72 -22.99
C SER A 156 -28.57 -49.82 -23.94
N GLY A 157 -27.56 -49.53 -24.78
CA GLY A 157 -27.07 -50.45 -25.82
C GLY A 157 -28.06 -50.69 -26.97
N GLU A 158 -29.23 -50.04 -26.98
CA GLU A 158 -30.26 -50.17 -28.02
C GLU A 158 -30.12 -49.08 -29.10
N GLU A 159 -30.55 -49.38 -30.34
CA GLU A 159 -30.65 -48.37 -31.41
C GLU A 159 -31.69 -47.31 -31.05
N VAL A 160 -31.32 -46.03 -31.21
CA VAL A 160 -32.19 -44.88 -30.97
C VAL A 160 -33.37 -44.93 -31.94
N GLY A 161 -34.59 -44.71 -31.43
CA GLY A 161 -35.86 -45.14 -32.05
C GLY A 161 -36.30 -44.45 -33.34
N ILE A 162 -37.54 -43.96 -33.38
CA ILE A 162 -38.21 -43.55 -34.63
C ILE A 162 -37.94 -42.08 -34.93
N VAL A 163 -37.69 -41.75 -36.21
CA VAL A 163 -37.53 -40.36 -36.66
C VAL A 163 -38.86 -39.60 -36.56
N GLU A 164 -38.85 -38.45 -35.89
CA GLU A 164 -40.02 -37.58 -35.73
C GLU A 164 -39.99 -36.38 -36.69
N SER A 165 -38.81 -35.77 -36.89
CA SER A 165 -38.69 -34.62 -37.80
C SER A 165 -37.29 -34.50 -38.40
N VAL A 166 -37.21 -33.86 -39.57
CA VAL A 166 -35.97 -33.50 -40.25
C VAL A 166 -36.06 -32.05 -40.72
N ALA A 167 -34.95 -31.32 -40.67
CA ALA A 167 -34.83 -29.97 -41.24
C ALA A 167 -33.45 -29.82 -41.89
N ALA A 168 -33.35 -29.07 -42.99
CA ALA A 168 -32.12 -28.87 -43.74
C ALA A 168 -31.69 -27.40 -43.68
N ASN A 169 -30.38 -27.14 -43.64
CA ASN A 169 -29.85 -25.79 -43.65
C ASN A 169 -29.95 -25.14 -45.04
N CYS A 170 -29.86 -23.81 -45.12
CA CYS A 170 -30.18 -23.06 -46.34
C CYS A 170 -29.23 -23.32 -47.53
N ASN A 171 -27.96 -23.69 -47.30
CA ASN A 171 -27.02 -24.05 -48.36
C ASN A 171 -27.05 -25.56 -48.70
N GLY A 172 -27.72 -26.37 -47.88
CA GLY A 172 -27.93 -27.80 -48.11
C GLY A 172 -26.70 -28.66 -47.78
N THR A 173 -25.80 -28.16 -46.95
CA THR A 173 -24.65 -28.95 -46.48
C THR A 173 -25.01 -29.86 -45.31
N ARG A 174 -26.09 -29.57 -44.57
CA ARG A 174 -26.45 -30.28 -43.33
C ARG A 174 -27.95 -30.46 -43.15
N ALA A 175 -28.32 -31.52 -42.44
CA ALA A 175 -29.67 -31.73 -41.93
C ALA A 175 -29.65 -32.04 -40.42
N SER A 176 -30.63 -31.52 -39.68
CA SER A 176 -30.92 -31.90 -38.30
C SER A 176 -32.08 -32.89 -38.25
N ILE A 177 -32.02 -33.88 -37.37
CA ILE A 177 -33.01 -34.96 -37.22
C ILE A 177 -33.34 -35.12 -35.73
N LEU A 178 -34.64 -35.12 -35.40
CA LEU A 178 -35.14 -35.47 -34.07
C LEU A 178 -35.66 -36.91 -34.07
N MET A 179 -35.36 -37.64 -33.02
CA MET A 179 -35.73 -39.05 -32.85
C MET A 179 -36.48 -39.24 -31.53
N SER A 180 -37.43 -40.17 -31.48
CA SER A 180 -38.11 -40.58 -30.26
C SER A 180 -37.64 -41.97 -29.81
N ARG A 181 -37.55 -42.18 -28.49
CA ARG A 181 -37.26 -43.49 -27.90
C ARG A 181 -38.56 -44.23 -27.59
N HIS A 182 -38.49 -45.56 -27.68
CA HIS A 182 -39.55 -46.45 -27.19
C HIS A 182 -39.37 -46.65 -25.69
N GLU A 183 -40.24 -46.09 -24.85
CA GLU A 183 -40.28 -46.47 -23.43
C GLU A 183 -41.13 -47.75 -23.26
N LYS A 184 -40.50 -48.82 -22.75
CA LYS A 184 -41.25 -49.94 -22.15
C LYS A 184 -41.70 -49.49 -20.77
N LYS A 185 -43.02 -49.51 -20.52
CA LYS A 185 -43.59 -49.18 -19.22
C LYS A 185 -43.02 -50.14 -18.17
N ALA A 186 -42.23 -49.62 -17.23
CA ALA A 186 -41.78 -50.42 -16.08
C ALA A 186 -42.95 -50.61 -15.12
N GLY A 187 -43.45 -51.84 -15.02
CA GLY A 187 -44.34 -52.31 -13.96
C GLY A 187 -45.78 -51.78 -13.98
N ASP A 188 -46.71 -52.54 -14.56
CA ASP A 188 -47.81 -53.06 -13.75
C ASP A 188 -48.36 -54.33 -14.40
N GLY A 189 -48.50 -55.39 -13.61
CA GLY A 189 -49.06 -56.66 -14.06
C GLY A 189 -50.56 -56.52 -14.22
N GLY A 190 -51.03 -56.42 -15.46
CA GLY A 190 -52.47 -56.42 -15.74
C GLY A 190 -52.73 -56.23 -17.23
N GLY A 191 -53.31 -57.25 -17.87
CA GLY A 191 -53.59 -57.27 -19.30
C GLY A 191 -54.46 -56.10 -19.77
N GLY A 192 -54.04 -55.49 -20.88
CA GLY A 192 -54.79 -54.45 -21.58
C GLY A 192 -53.86 -53.49 -22.31
N GLY A 193 -53.58 -53.78 -23.59
CA GLY A 193 -52.99 -52.87 -24.59
C GLY A 193 -51.96 -51.86 -24.09
N THR A 194 -50.68 -52.21 -24.15
CA THR A 194 -49.56 -51.30 -23.89
C THR A 194 -49.55 -50.16 -24.92
N ALA A 195 -50.09 -49.00 -24.56
CA ALA A 195 -49.83 -47.75 -25.27
C ALA A 195 -48.36 -47.37 -25.06
N VAL A 196 -47.53 -47.59 -26.08
CA VAL A 196 -46.13 -47.15 -26.11
C VAL A 196 -46.08 -45.62 -26.05
N ARG A 197 -45.43 -45.05 -25.05
CA ARG A 197 -45.21 -43.60 -24.97
C ARG A 197 -43.91 -43.28 -25.71
N HIS A 198 -44.01 -42.49 -26.77
CA HIS A 198 -42.85 -41.97 -27.50
C HIS A 198 -42.36 -40.71 -26.82
N GLN A 199 -41.18 -40.76 -26.19
CA GLN A 199 -40.53 -39.57 -25.65
C GLN A 199 -39.42 -39.13 -26.61
N ILE A 200 -39.43 -37.85 -27.01
CA ILE A 200 -38.38 -37.30 -27.88
C ILE A 200 -37.04 -37.31 -27.13
N ASP A 201 -36.01 -37.85 -27.78
CA ASP A 201 -34.65 -37.91 -27.26
C ASP A 201 -34.11 -36.49 -27.01
N ALA A 202 -33.34 -36.29 -25.95
CA ALA A 202 -32.73 -34.99 -25.64
C ALA A 202 -31.59 -34.60 -26.62
N ARG A 203 -31.23 -35.50 -27.54
CA ARG A 203 -30.19 -35.30 -28.55
C ARG A 203 -30.79 -34.90 -29.90
N ILE A 204 -30.14 -33.95 -30.56
CA ILE A 204 -30.34 -33.64 -31.98
C ILE A 204 -29.26 -34.36 -32.78
N VAL A 205 -29.69 -35.06 -33.83
CA VAL A 205 -28.79 -35.73 -34.77
C VAL A 205 -28.50 -34.79 -35.93
N PHE A 206 -27.23 -34.58 -36.25
CA PHE A 206 -26.78 -33.81 -37.40
C PHE A 206 -26.22 -34.76 -38.45
N TYR A 207 -26.75 -34.64 -39.67
CA TYR A 207 -26.24 -35.28 -40.86
C TYR A 207 -25.47 -34.26 -41.69
N ASP A 208 -24.16 -34.45 -41.82
CA ASP A 208 -23.33 -33.74 -42.78
C ASP A 208 -23.47 -34.42 -44.13
N ILE A 209 -24.17 -33.76 -45.04
CA ILE A 209 -24.50 -34.27 -46.38
C ILE A 209 -23.25 -34.29 -47.26
N VAL A 210 -22.32 -33.35 -47.03
CA VAL A 210 -21.11 -33.20 -47.86
C VAL A 210 -20.10 -34.29 -47.53
N ASN A 211 -19.89 -34.55 -46.24
CA ASN A 211 -18.89 -35.51 -45.75
C ASN A 211 -19.49 -36.91 -45.46
N ASP A 212 -20.80 -37.09 -45.60
CA ASP A 212 -21.55 -38.30 -45.22
C ASP A 212 -21.27 -38.74 -43.76
N LEU A 213 -21.35 -37.79 -42.81
CA LEU A 213 -21.11 -38.02 -41.39
C LEU A 213 -22.36 -37.81 -40.56
N LEU A 214 -22.57 -38.69 -39.57
CA LEU A 214 -23.64 -38.56 -38.56
C LEU A 214 -23.02 -38.21 -37.21
N ALA A 215 -23.49 -37.13 -36.61
CA ALA A 215 -23.13 -36.71 -35.26
C ALA A 215 -24.39 -36.49 -34.42
N PHE A 216 -24.28 -36.54 -33.09
CA PHE A 216 -25.39 -36.19 -32.19
C PHE A 216 -24.90 -35.23 -31.11
N LYS A 217 -25.80 -34.36 -30.65
CA LYS A 217 -25.51 -33.37 -29.60
C LYS A 217 -26.69 -33.17 -28.67
N TYR A 218 -26.38 -32.96 -27.40
CA TYR A 218 -27.37 -32.59 -26.40
C TYR A 218 -27.67 -31.09 -26.47
N CYS A 219 -28.94 -30.72 -26.35
CA CYS A 219 -29.33 -29.33 -26.16
C CYS A 219 -29.15 -28.95 -24.69
N LYS A 220 -27.98 -28.42 -24.32
CA LYS A 220 -27.69 -27.94 -22.97
C LYS A 220 -27.46 -26.43 -22.95
N ALA A 221 -28.03 -25.75 -21.97
CA ALA A 221 -27.72 -24.37 -21.63
C ALA A 221 -27.22 -24.31 -20.19
N SER A 222 -25.93 -24.02 -20.00
CA SER A 222 -25.31 -24.11 -18.66
C SER A 222 -25.62 -25.48 -18.03
N ASP A 223 -26.33 -25.51 -16.89
CA ASP A 223 -26.71 -26.75 -16.18
C ASP A 223 -28.08 -27.32 -16.57
N VAL A 224 -28.80 -26.67 -17.48
CA VAL A 224 -30.16 -27.07 -17.89
C VAL A 224 -30.11 -27.91 -19.16
N LEU A 225 -30.65 -29.14 -19.09
CA LEU A 225 -30.86 -30.02 -20.23
C LEU A 225 -32.25 -29.78 -20.82
N TYR A 226 -32.30 -29.45 -22.11
CA TYR A 226 -33.53 -29.30 -22.86
C TYR A 226 -33.79 -30.52 -23.75
N SER A 227 -35.04 -30.97 -23.78
CA SER A 227 -35.54 -31.93 -24.77
C SER A 227 -36.11 -31.13 -25.94
N PRO A 228 -35.54 -31.24 -27.15
CA PRO A 228 -36.04 -30.57 -28.33
C PRO A 228 -37.40 -31.16 -28.74
N VAL A 229 -38.36 -30.30 -29.05
CA VAL A 229 -39.71 -30.69 -29.50
C VAL A 229 -39.84 -30.47 -31.01
N THR A 230 -39.37 -29.31 -31.48
CA THR A 230 -39.34 -28.93 -32.89
C THR A 230 -38.01 -28.28 -33.21
N HIS A 231 -37.63 -28.27 -34.48
CA HIS A 231 -36.44 -27.56 -34.94
C HIS A 231 -36.64 -26.87 -36.29
N THR A 232 -35.81 -25.88 -36.57
CA THR A 232 -35.77 -25.19 -37.86
C THR A 232 -34.41 -24.53 -38.05
N TRP A 233 -33.96 -24.41 -39.30
CA TRP A 233 -32.73 -23.70 -39.66
C TRP A 233 -33.07 -22.28 -40.10
N ASP A 234 -32.12 -21.35 -39.92
CA ASP A 234 -32.27 -20.01 -40.45
C ASP A 234 -32.29 -20.04 -41.98
N HIS A 235 -33.22 -19.27 -42.55
CA HIS A 235 -33.40 -19.22 -43.99
C HIS A 235 -32.22 -18.59 -44.73
N ARG A 236 -31.48 -17.68 -44.09
CA ARG A 236 -30.39 -16.88 -44.68
C ARG A 236 -29.01 -17.38 -44.28
N ASP A 237 -28.86 -17.96 -43.08
CA ASP A 237 -27.56 -18.39 -42.55
C ASP A 237 -27.50 -19.91 -42.24
N PRO A 238 -26.55 -20.66 -42.84
CA PRO A 238 -26.48 -22.11 -42.66
C PRO A 238 -25.91 -22.54 -41.31
N ARG A 239 -25.49 -21.60 -40.44
CA ARG A 239 -24.89 -21.88 -39.12
C ARG A 239 -25.87 -21.64 -37.97
N VAL A 240 -27.03 -21.04 -38.25
CA VAL A 240 -28.03 -20.68 -37.24
C VAL A 240 -29.21 -21.65 -37.31
N MET A 241 -29.60 -22.14 -36.15
CA MET A 241 -30.72 -23.04 -35.99
C MET A 241 -31.52 -22.61 -34.76
N ALA A 242 -32.80 -22.94 -34.71
CA ALA A 242 -33.53 -22.95 -33.45
C ALA A 242 -34.21 -24.27 -33.19
N CYS A 243 -34.39 -24.54 -31.90
CA CYS A 243 -35.26 -25.60 -31.45
C CYS A 243 -36.16 -25.12 -30.33
N GLU A 244 -37.37 -25.66 -30.30
CA GLU A 244 -38.25 -25.53 -29.14
C GLU A 244 -37.74 -26.50 -28.06
N GLY A 245 -37.21 -25.97 -26.96
CA GLY A 245 -36.69 -26.76 -25.85
C GLY A 245 -37.69 -26.83 -24.69
N ARG A 246 -37.99 -28.04 -24.24
CA ARG A 246 -38.67 -28.29 -22.97
C ARG A 246 -37.62 -28.60 -21.90
N ASP A 247 -37.66 -27.87 -20.78
CA ASP A 247 -36.79 -28.13 -19.64
C ASP A 247 -37.04 -29.54 -19.06
N VAL A 248 -35.98 -30.34 -18.97
CA VAL A 248 -36.01 -31.74 -18.49
C VAL A 248 -35.44 -31.86 -17.08
N THR A 249 -34.99 -30.77 -16.46
CA THR A 249 -34.42 -30.82 -15.11
C THR A 249 -35.49 -31.23 -14.09
N PRO A 250 -35.26 -32.28 -13.28
CA PRO A 250 -36.21 -32.65 -12.23
C PRO A 250 -36.21 -31.55 -11.19
N THR A 251 -37.32 -30.81 -11.05
CA THR A 251 -37.51 -29.87 -9.95
C THR A 251 -37.41 -30.65 -8.63
N LYS A 252 -36.26 -30.59 -7.95
CA LYS A 252 -36.18 -30.87 -6.53
C LYS A 252 -37.04 -29.80 -5.85
N ALA A 253 -38.28 -30.16 -5.50
CA ALA A 253 -39.14 -29.33 -4.70
C ALA A 253 -38.44 -29.07 -3.35
N THR A 254 -37.80 -27.92 -3.22
CA THR A 254 -37.41 -27.36 -1.92
C THR A 254 -38.69 -27.01 -1.20
N ARG A 255 -39.11 -27.90 -0.30
CA ARG A 255 -40.19 -27.68 0.65
C ARG A 255 -39.75 -26.58 1.63
N ARG A 256 -39.98 -25.31 1.29
CA ARG A 256 -39.99 -24.20 2.25
C ARG A 256 -41.23 -23.35 2.02
N GLN A 257 -42.13 -23.47 3.00
CA GLN A 257 -43.25 -22.61 3.37
C GLN A 257 -44.19 -22.11 2.26
N GLY A 258 -45.31 -22.84 2.16
CA GLY A 258 -46.67 -22.37 1.92
C GLY A 258 -46.90 -21.10 1.11
N VAL A 259 -47.09 -21.26 -0.20
CA VAL A 259 -48.23 -20.70 -0.95
C VAL A 259 -48.53 -21.70 -2.07
N GLU A 260 -49.65 -22.42 -1.98
CA GLU A 260 -50.18 -23.19 -3.11
C GLU A 260 -50.74 -22.21 -4.13
N SER A 261 -50.01 -22.00 -5.23
CA SER A 261 -50.55 -21.38 -6.43
C SER A 261 -50.13 -22.14 -7.68
N SER A 262 -51.13 -22.82 -8.25
CA SER A 262 -51.35 -23.20 -9.66
C SER A 262 -50.16 -23.69 -10.51
N SER A 263 -50.22 -24.99 -10.82
CA SER A 263 -49.70 -25.65 -12.04
C SER A 263 -48.25 -25.34 -12.46
N SER A 264 -47.36 -26.31 -12.23
CA SER A 264 -46.02 -26.42 -12.79
C SER A 264 -46.06 -26.51 -14.33
N ILE A 265 -46.25 -25.38 -15.02
CA ILE A 265 -46.11 -25.31 -16.48
C ILE A 265 -44.61 -25.46 -16.79
N SER A 266 -44.22 -26.59 -17.37
CA SER A 266 -42.89 -26.76 -17.96
C SER A 266 -42.59 -25.58 -18.88
N ARG A 267 -41.56 -24.78 -18.59
CA ARG A 267 -41.21 -23.60 -19.40
C ARG A 267 -40.74 -24.07 -20.78
N ILE A 268 -41.53 -23.83 -21.80
CA ILE A 268 -41.17 -24.06 -23.20
C ILE A 268 -40.51 -22.78 -23.73
N ASN A 269 -39.27 -22.88 -24.20
CA ASN A 269 -38.52 -21.76 -24.78
C ASN A 269 -38.02 -22.13 -26.17
N THR A 270 -37.99 -21.15 -27.08
CA THR A 270 -37.23 -21.24 -28.33
C THR A 270 -35.77 -20.98 -28.01
N LEU A 271 -34.91 -21.96 -28.28
CA LEU A 271 -33.46 -21.88 -28.14
C LEU A 271 -32.86 -21.47 -29.48
N LEU A 272 -32.10 -20.39 -29.53
CA LEU A 272 -31.30 -19.98 -30.69
C LEU A 272 -29.91 -20.59 -30.59
N LEU A 273 -29.50 -21.35 -31.59
CA LEU A 273 -28.31 -22.20 -31.57
C LEU A 273 -27.37 -21.84 -32.73
N PHE A 274 -26.10 -21.63 -32.43
CA PHE A 274 -25.01 -21.60 -33.41
C PHE A 274 -24.36 -22.96 -33.56
N ILE A 275 -24.03 -23.32 -34.80
CA ILE A 275 -23.32 -24.55 -35.13
C ILE A 275 -21.92 -24.17 -35.61
N LEU A 276 -20.92 -24.40 -34.77
CA LEU A 276 -19.60 -23.76 -34.87
C LEU A 276 -18.60 -24.46 -35.81
N ASP A 277 -18.83 -25.74 -36.08
CA ASP A 277 -17.80 -26.58 -36.70
C ASP A 277 -18.11 -26.86 -38.17
N ASP A 278 -17.12 -26.69 -39.05
CA ASP A 278 -17.19 -27.03 -40.49
C ASP A 278 -16.80 -28.51 -40.74
N SER A 279 -16.16 -29.16 -39.76
CA SER A 279 -15.55 -30.50 -39.88
C SER A 279 -16.42 -31.69 -39.42
N GLY A 280 -17.72 -31.46 -39.21
CA GLY A 280 -18.68 -32.52 -38.90
C GLY A 280 -18.77 -32.94 -37.43
N SER A 281 -17.98 -32.37 -36.50
CA SER A 281 -18.11 -32.68 -35.07
C SER A 281 -19.33 -32.01 -34.42
N GLY A 282 -19.92 -31.01 -35.07
CA GLY A 282 -21.24 -30.47 -34.80
C GLY A 282 -21.39 -29.70 -33.48
N GLN A 283 -20.35 -29.04 -32.95
CA GLN A 283 -20.47 -28.29 -31.69
C GLN A 283 -21.58 -27.22 -31.77
N ILE A 284 -22.47 -27.24 -30.77
CA ILE A 284 -23.59 -26.30 -30.64
C ILE A 284 -23.30 -25.32 -29.51
N VAL A 285 -23.54 -24.03 -29.76
CA VAL A 285 -23.52 -22.99 -28.73
C VAL A 285 -24.88 -22.31 -28.68
N LEU A 286 -25.44 -22.19 -27.47
CA LEU A 286 -26.67 -21.42 -27.26
C LEU A 286 -26.36 -19.93 -27.34
N GLN A 287 -26.99 -19.24 -28.28
CA GLN A 287 -26.94 -17.78 -28.41
C GLN A 287 -27.90 -17.10 -27.44
N GLY A 288 -29.11 -17.63 -27.28
CA GLY A 288 -30.14 -17.01 -26.45
C GLY A 288 -31.43 -17.81 -26.39
N THR A 289 -32.33 -17.39 -25.49
CA THR A 289 -33.64 -18.00 -25.30
C THR A 289 -34.75 -16.98 -25.52
N HIS A 290 -35.81 -17.42 -26.21
CA HIS A 290 -37.03 -16.65 -26.43
C HIS A 290 -38.23 -17.41 -25.87
N PRO A 291 -39.12 -16.79 -25.09
CA PRO A 291 -40.33 -17.44 -24.64
C PRO A 291 -41.27 -17.73 -25.82
N CYS A 292 -41.86 -18.92 -25.89
CA CYS A 292 -42.81 -19.31 -26.94
C CYS A 292 -44.20 -18.67 -26.72
N ARG A 293 -44.27 -17.33 -26.79
CA ARG A 293 -45.51 -16.55 -26.62
C ARG A 293 -45.60 -15.48 -27.70
N THR A 294 -46.81 -15.26 -28.21
CA THR A 294 -47.13 -14.11 -29.08
C THR A 294 -47.07 -12.79 -28.28
N PRO A 295 -47.06 -11.62 -28.95
CA PRO A 295 -47.25 -10.32 -28.29
C PRO A 295 -48.56 -10.22 -27.50
N SER A 296 -49.59 -11.01 -27.84
CA SER A 296 -50.86 -11.11 -27.12
C SER A 296 -50.85 -12.09 -25.94
N GLY A 297 -49.70 -12.70 -25.63
CA GLY A 297 -49.53 -13.62 -24.50
C GLY A 297 -50.06 -15.04 -24.74
N THR A 298 -50.55 -15.35 -25.95
CA THR A 298 -50.99 -16.70 -26.34
C THR A 298 -49.77 -17.59 -26.62
N ALA A 299 -49.86 -18.88 -26.25
CA ALA A 299 -48.82 -19.84 -26.58
C ALA A 299 -48.74 -20.00 -28.11
N ALA A 300 -47.57 -19.75 -28.68
CA ALA A 300 -47.35 -19.87 -30.12
C ALA A 300 -46.12 -20.72 -30.42
N LEU A 301 -46.25 -21.51 -31.48
CA LEU A 301 -45.21 -22.41 -31.96
C LEU A 301 -44.19 -21.61 -32.77
N PRO A 302 -42.88 -21.73 -32.52
CA PRO A 302 -41.86 -21.21 -33.42
C PRO A 302 -41.88 -22.05 -34.70
N VAL A 303 -42.07 -21.39 -35.84
CA VAL A 303 -42.32 -22.06 -37.11
C VAL A 303 -41.13 -21.90 -38.05
N ALA A 304 -40.46 -20.76 -37.98
CA ALA A 304 -39.30 -20.47 -38.81
C ALA A 304 -38.46 -19.33 -38.25
N ILE A 305 -37.23 -19.22 -38.76
CA ILE A 305 -36.32 -18.11 -38.47
C ILE A 305 -35.75 -17.55 -39.76
N ALA A 306 -35.78 -16.22 -39.87
CA ALA A 306 -34.99 -15.48 -40.84
C ALA A 306 -34.44 -14.25 -40.12
N THR A 307 -33.20 -14.35 -39.66
CA THR A 307 -32.55 -13.35 -38.81
C THR A 307 -32.61 -11.96 -39.49
N PRO A 308 -33.08 -10.92 -38.77
CA PRO A 308 -33.22 -10.81 -37.30
C PRO A 308 -34.54 -11.31 -36.68
N TYR A 309 -35.45 -11.95 -37.43
CA TYR A 309 -36.80 -12.29 -36.96
C TYR A 309 -37.02 -13.79 -36.72
N ILE A 310 -37.86 -14.08 -35.70
CA ILE A 310 -38.44 -15.40 -35.44
C ILE A 310 -39.94 -15.32 -35.80
N TYR A 311 -40.42 -16.30 -36.56
CA TYR A 311 -41.82 -16.39 -36.97
C TYR A 311 -42.57 -17.38 -36.09
N PHE A 312 -43.65 -16.90 -35.48
CA PHE A 312 -44.53 -17.66 -34.60
C PHE A 312 -45.91 -17.82 -35.24
N TYR A 313 -46.48 -19.02 -35.13
CA TYR A 313 -47.85 -19.28 -35.56
C TYR A 313 -48.79 -19.25 -34.36
N ASP A 314 -49.81 -18.38 -34.45
CA ASP A 314 -50.88 -18.32 -33.47
C ASP A 314 -52.04 -19.23 -33.92
N SER A 315 -52.19 -20.34 -33.20
CA SER A 315 -53.27 -21.31 -33.42
C SER A 315 -54.68 -20.74 -33.19
N SER A 316 -54.82 -19.70 -32.38
CA SER A 316 -56.11 -19.07 -32.09
C SER A 316 -56.53 -18.08 -33.17
N ALA A 317 -55.56 -17.34 -33.74
CA ALA A 317 -55.81 -16.35 -34.78
C ALA A 317 -55.66 -16.91 -36.21
N GLY A 318 -55.14 -18.15 -36.37
CA GLY A 318 -54.84 -18.74 -37.67
C GLY A 318 -53.87 -17.90 -38.50
N SER A 319 -52.97 -17.16 -37.83
CA SER A 319 -52.08 -16.17 -38.45
C SER A 319 -50.66 -16.32 -37.95
N VAL A 320 -49.72 -15.76 -38.71
CA VAL A 320 -48.29 -15.82 -38.40
C VAL A 320 -47.82 -14.43 -38.01
N SER A 321 -47.17 -14.31 -36.84
CA SER A 321 -46.54 -13.08 -36.35
C SER A 321 -45.02 -13.19 -36.37
N LYS A 322 -44.32 -12.11 -36.71
CA LYS A 322 -42.85 -12.03 -36.57
C LYS A 322 -42.46 -11.31 -35.27
N VAL A 323 -41.38 -11.75 -34.63
CA VAL A 323 -40.80 -11.15 -33.41
C VAL A 323 -39.30 -10.95 -33.62
N CYS A 324 -38.77 -9.78 -33.26
CA CYS A 324 -37.34 -9.50 -33.33
C CYS A 324 -36.56 -10.33 -32.29
N GLN A 325 -35.43 -10.90 -32.71
CA GLN A 325 -34.50 -11.55 -31.80
C GLN A 325 -33.95 -10.54 -30.79
N ARG A 326 -33.73 -10.96 -29.54
CA ARG A 326 -33.22 -10.09 -28.47
C ARG A 326 -31.87 -9.45 -28.83
N SER A 327 -31.01 -10.20 -29.51
CA SER A 327 -29.71 -9.72 -29.98
C SER A 327 -29.80 -8.62 -31.04
N PHE A 328 -30.98 -8.41 -31.64
CA PHE A 328 -31.22 -7.43 -32.70
C PHE A 328 -32.23 -6.35 -32.29
N ALA A 329 -32.72 -6.39 -31.05
CA ALA A 329 -33.69 -5.44 -30.53
C ALA A 329 -33.10 -4.02 -30.52
N GLY A 330 -33.82 -3.05 -31.10
CA GLY A 330 -33.36 -1.67 -31.27
C GLY A 330 -32.48 -1.45 -32.51
N MET A 331 -32.26 -2.48 -33.33
CA MET A 331 -31.55 -2.41 -34.62
C MET A 331 -32.41 -2.85 -35.80
N GLU A 332 -33.73 -2.97 -35.62
CA GLU A 332 -34.68 -3.46 -36.63
C GLU A 332 -34.65 -2.58 -37.88
N SER A 333 -34.68 -1.27 -37.70
CA SER A 333 -34.66 -0.31 -38.81
C SER A 333 -33.38 -0.41 -39.66
N ALA A 334 -32.24 -0.71 -39.03
CA ALA A 334 -30.97 -0.90 -39.72
C ALA A 334 -30.96 -2.23 -40.51
N CYS A 335 -31.63 -3.26 -40.00
CA CYS A 335 -31.72 -4.58 -40.63
C CYS A 335 -32.84 -4.70 -41.69
N ASP A 336 -33.84 -3.83 -41.65
CA ASP A 336 -34.95 -3.77 -42.61
C ASP A 336 -34.69 -2.81 -43.79
N GLY A 337 -33.63 -2.00 -43.72
CA GLY A 337 -33.27 -1.01 -44.77
C GLY A 337 -32.64 -1.61 -46.04
N PRO A 338 -32.23 -0.78 -47.02
CA PRO A 338 -31.67 -1.22 -48.31
C PRO A 338 -30.41 -2.09 -48.18
N GLN A 339 -29.56 -1.81 -47.17
CA GLN A 339 -28.39 -2.62 -46.83
C GLN A 339 -28.67 -3.59 -45.66
N GLY A 340 -29.93 -3.81 -45.32
CA GLY A 340 -30.37 -4.49 -44.12
C GLY A 340 -29.98 -5.96 -44.06
N ALA A 341 -30.04 -6.67 -45.20
CA ALA A 341 -29.56 -8.05 -45.31
C ALA A 341 -28.05 -8.17 -45.05
N SER A 342 -27.25 -7.23 -45.57
CA SER A 342 -25.80 -7.17 -45.31
C SER A 342 -25.50 -6.85 -43.84
N THR A 343 -26.24 -5.89 -43.26
CA THR A 343 -26.11 -5.49 -41.85
C THR A 343 -26.46 -6.63 -40.90
N ALA A 344 -27.58 -7.31 -41.15
CA ALA A 344 -28.00 -8.48 -40.39
C ALA A 344 -26.94 -9.60 -40.49
N LYS A 345 -26.42 -9.87 -41.69
CA LYS A 345 -25.34 -10.84 -41.88
C LYS A 345 -24.07 -10.48 -41.11
N ALA A 346 -23.63 -9.22 -41.18
CA ALA A 346 -22.48 -8.73 -40.43
C ALA A 346 -22.63 -8.91 -38.91
N LEU A 347 -23.83 -8.67 -38.37
CA LEU A 347 -24.16 -8.87 -36.96
C LEU A 347 -24.22 -10.36 -36.56
N ILE A 348 -24.73 -11.22 -37.43
CA ILE A 348 -24.69 -12.68 -37.24
C ILE A 348 -23.23 -13.15 -37.25
N ASP A 349 -22.43 -12.74 -38.22
CA ASP A 349 -21.01 -13.06 -38.31
C ASP A 349 -20.25 -12.60 -37.05
N PHE A 350 -20.54 -11.38 -36.58
CA PHE A 350 -19.97 -10.86 -35.33
C PHE A 350 -20.31 -11.74 -34.12
N SER A 351 -21.60 -12.05 -33.92
CA SER A 351 -22.03 -12.90 -32.80
C SER A 351 -21.50 -14.34 -32.92
N PHE A 352 -21.42 -14.89 -34.13
CA PHE A 352 -20.84 -16.21 -34.41
C PHE A 352 -19.34 -16.26 -34.06
N TYR A 353 -18.55 -15.29 -34.53
CA TYR A 353 -17.12 -15.27 -34.25
C TYR A 353 -16.81 -14.98 -32.77
N LEU A 354 -17.65 -14.18 -32.08
CA LEU A 354 -17.58 -14.05 -30.62
C LEU A 354 -17.86 -15.37 -29.91
N ALA A 355 -18.89 -16.12 -30.32
CA ALA A 355 -19.19 -17.44 -29.77
C ALA A 355 -18.06 -18.47 -30.00
N LYS A 356 -17.30 -18.32 -31.10
CA LYS A 356 -16.09 -19.11 -31.39
C LYS A 356 -14.86 -18.65 -30.58
N GLY A 357 -14.93 -17.53 -29.86
CA GLY A 357 -13.81 -16.94 -29.13
C GLY A 357 -12.81 -16.17 -30.03
N ASN A 358 -13.19 -15.84 -31.27
CA ASN A 358 -12.34 -15.09 -32.21
C ASN A 358 -12.83 -13.65 -32.35
N ALA A 359 -12.39 -12.78 -31.44
CA ALA A 359 -12.79 -11.37 -31.44
C ALA A 359 -12.38 -10.64 -32.73
N ASP A 360 -11.19 -10.88 -33.29
CA ASP A 360 -10.70 -10.18 -34.48
C ASP A 360 -11.50 -10.49 -35.75
N ALA A 361 -11.93 -11.73 -35.93
CA ALA A 361 -12.84 -12.10 -37.01
C ALA A 361 -14.23 -11.47 -36.81
N ALA A 362 -14.72 -11.41 -35.57
CA ALA A 362 -15.97 -10.73 -35.25
C ALA A 362 -15.93 -9.26 -35.69
N TYR A 363 -14.87 -8.53 -35.33
CA TYR A 363 -14.73 -7.12 -35.70
C TYR A 363 -14.61 -6.88 -37.20
N ARG A 364 -13.91 -7.78 -37.93
CA ARG A 364 -13.84 -7.68 -39.39
C ARG A 364 -15.23 -7.77 -40.02
N ALA A 365 -16.14 -8.54 -39.45
CA ALA A 365 -17.51 -8.68 -39.95
C ALA A 365 -18.33 -7.39 -39.80
N VAL A 366 -18.25 -6.69 -38.67
CA VAL A 366 -19.02 -5.44 -38.42
C VAL A 366 -18.33 -4.17 -38.91
N ARG A 367 -17.07 -4.24 -39.38
CA ARG A 367 -16.30 -3.07 -39.83
C ARG A 367 -17.00 -2.24 -40.91
N ALA A 368 -17.76 -2.89 -41.79
CA ALA A 368 -18.46 -2.25 -42.90
C ALA A 368 -19.84 -1.69 -42.52
N VAL A 369 -20.29 -1.87 -41.27
CA VAL A 369 -21.59 -1.37 -40.82
C VAL A 369 -21.50 0.13 -40.51
N GLU A 370 -22.27 0.93 -41.25
CA GLU A 370 -22.29 2.39 -41.10
C GLU A 370 -23.36 2.90 -40.13
N SER A 371 -24.29 2.03 -39.70
CA SER A 371 -25.39 2.42 -38.83
C SER A 371 -24.92 2.76 -37.41
N LEU A 372 -25.17 4.01 -36.99
CA LEU A 372 -24.79 4.49 -35.66
C LEU A 372 -25.56 3.80 -34.54
N ALA A 373 -26.85 3.52 -34.75
CA ALA A 373 -27.69 2.81 -33.79
C ALA A 373 -27.16 1.40 -33.50
N VAL A 374 -26.52 0.76 -34.49
CA VAL A 374 -25.86 -0.53 -34.29
C VAL A 374 -24.64 -0.38 -33.38
N TRP A 375 -23.79 0.62 -33.61
CA TRP A 375 -22.61 0.85 -32.78
C TRP A 375 -22.95 1.26 -31.35
N GLU A 376 -24.01 2.03 -31.14
CA GLU A 376 -24.50 2.37 -29.79
C GLU A 376 -24.98 1.12 -29.05
N ASN A 377 -25.80 0.28 -29.69
CA ASN A 377 -26.30 -0.96 -29.10
C ASN A 377 -25.16 -1.96 -28.82
N LEU A 378 -24.19 -2.08 -29.73
CA LEU A 378 -22.98 -2.86 -29.50
C LEU A 378 -22.17 -2.35 -28.31
N CYS A 379 -22.09 -1.02 -28.14
CA CYS A 379 -21.43 -0.41 -26.99
C CYS A 379 -22.18 -0.70 -25.68
N ARG A 380 -23.52 -0.61 -25.67
CA ARG A 380 -24.35 -1.00 -24.51
C ARG A 380 -24.16 -2.47 -24.16
N MET A 381 -24.11 -3.35 -25.15
CA MET A 381 -23.81 -4.76 -24.94
C MET A 381 -22.40 -4.98 -24.40
N ALA A 382 -21.41 -4.27 -24.91
CA ALA A 382 -20.03 -4.35 -24.41
C ALA A 382 -19.93 -3.95 -22.93
N VAL A 383 -20.69 -2.96 -22.48
CA VAL A 383 -20.78 -2.60 -21.06
C VAL A 383 -21.38 -3.74 -20.24
N LYS A 384 -22.50 -4.33 -20.68
CA LYS A 384 -23.13 -5.46 -19.97
C LYS A 384 -22.25 -6.70 -19.91
N THR A 385 -21.48 -6.97 -20.96
CA THR A 385 -20.58 -8.13 -21.04
C THR A 385 -19.19 -7.84 -20.47
N ARG A 386 -18.95 -6.62 -19.96
CA ARG A 386 -17.67 -6.15 -19.40
C ARG A 386 -16.49 -6.24 -20.36
N GLN A 387 -16.75 -5.96 -21.64
CA GLN A 387 -15.73 -6.00 -22.68
C GLN A 387 -15.27 -4.58 -23.03
N LEU A 388 -14.41 -4.00 -22.18
CA LEU A 388 -13.91 -2.62 -22.33
C LEU A 388 -13.32 -2.33 -23.72
N GLN A 389 -12.51 -3.24 -24.25
CA GLN A 389 -11.88 -3.06 -25.57
C GLN A 389 -12.90 -2.99 -26.71
N VAL A 390 -14.05 -3.69 -26.59
CA VAL A 390 -15.16 -3.57 -27.53
C VAL A 390 -15.79 -2.19 -27.40
N ALA A 391 -16.09 -1.76 -26.17
CA ALA A 391 -16.70 -0.46 -25.91
C ALA A 391 -15.83 0.69 -26.43
N ARG A 392 -14.51 0.69 -26.16
CA ARG A 392 -13.54 1.67 -26.67
C ARG A 392 -13.58 1.77 -28.20
N ARG A 393 -13.62 0.63 -28.91
CA ARG A 393 -13.69 0.60 -30.39
C ARG A 393 -15.04 1.06 -30.94
N CYS A 394 -16.15 0.69 -30.29
CA CYS A 394 -17.49 1.16 -30.66
C CYS A 394 -17.58 2.69 -30.55
N LEU A 395 -17.07 3.26 -29.46
CA LEU A 395 -17.02 4.71 -29.24
C LEU A 395 -16.12 5.43 -30.27
N GLY A 396 -14.99 4.84 -30.64
CA GLY A 396 -14.13 5.37 -31.70
C GLY A 396 -14.83 5.46 -33.07
N ARG A 397 -15.70 4.51 -33.41
CA ARG A 397 -16.51 4.56 -34.64
C ARG A 397 -17.62 5.60 -34.56
N ILE A 398 -18.25 5.74 -33.40
CA ILE A 398 -19.24 6.80 -33.16
C ILE A 398 -18.61 8.19 -33.34
N GLN A 399 -17.35 8.38 -32.91
CA GLN A 399 -16.61 9.64 -33.09
C GLN A 399 -16.28 9.96 -34.56
N VAL A 400 -15.74 9.00 -35.33
CA VAL A 400 -15.29 9.25 -36.72
C VAL A 400 -16.43 9.69 -37.64
N SER A 401 -17.66 9.23 -37.39
CA SER A 401 -18.84 9.67 -38.14
C SER A 401 -19.30 11.11 -37.83
N GLY A 402 -18.79 11.71 -36.75
CA GLY A 402 -19.11 13.09 -36.32
C GLY A 402 -18.14 14.16 -36.79
N GLU A 403 -16.93 13.81 -37.23
CA GLU A 403 -15.88 14.79 -37.63
C GLU A 403 -15.98 15.22 -39.12
N GLY A 404 -16.97 14.70 -39.86
CA GLY A 404 -17.09 14.87 -41.31
C GLY A 404 -18.27 15.71 -41.80
N SER A 405 -18.56 16.88 -41.23
CA SER A 405 -19.09 18.05 -41.98
C SER A 405 -19.26 19.26 -41.05
N GLY A 406 -18.89 20.43 -41.56
CA GLY A 406 -18.78 21.65 -40.76
C GLY A 406 -20.10 22.19 -40.20
N GLY A 407 -19.99 22.86 -39.05
CA GLY A 407 -20.75 24.06 -38.73
C GLY A 407 -22.27 23.95 -38.60
N GLY A 408 -22.79 22.91 -37.94
CA GLY A 408 -24.19 22.84 -37.52
C GLY A 408 -24.37 22.01 -36.24
N PRO A 409 -25.46 22.19 -35.47
CA PRO A 409 -25.71 21.38 -34.28
C PRO A 409 -25.91 19.93 -34.72
N VAL A 410 -24.91 19.08 -34.45
CA VAL A 410 -24.89 17.66 -34.81
C VAL A 410 -25.99 16.93 -34.03
N SER A 411 -27.14 16.73 -34.68
CA SER A 411 -28.34 16.13 -34.09
C SER A 411 -28.48 14.63 -34.36
N SER A 412 -27.41 13.93 -34.76
CA SER A 412 -27.50 12.51 -35.12
C SER A 412 -26.50 11.58 -34.42
N ALA A 413 -25.47 12.11 -33.75
CA ALA A 413 -24.65 11.33 -32.82
C ALA A 413 -25.16 11.53 -31.38
N PRO A 414 -25.42 10.47 -30.59
CA PRO A 414 -25.79 10.64 -29.20
C PRO A 414 -24.68 11.40 -28.51
N ALA A 415 -24.94 12.62 -28.05
CA ALA A 415 -23.96 13.43 -27.30
C ALA A 415 -23.40 12.65 -26.08
N ALA A 416 -24.20 11.70 -25.59
CA ALA A 416 -23.84 10.57 -24.73
C ALA A 416 -22.56 9.84 -25.15
N ALA A 417 -22.54 9.26 -26.35
CA ALA A 417 -21.44 8.47 -26.86
C ALA A 417 -20.18 9.30 -27.18
N LEU A 418 -20.35 10.55 -27.65
CA LEU A 418 -19.22 11.48 -27.81
C LEU A 418 -18.58 11.83 -26.46
N ARG A 419 -19.38 12.14 -25.45
CA ARG A 419 -18.85 12.39 -24.10
C ARG A 419 -18.15 11.13 -23.54
N ALA A 420 -18.68 9.94 -23.81
CA ALA A 420 -18.07 8.66 -23.39
C ALA A 420 -16.70 8.44 -24.05
N SER A 421 -16.50 8.88 -25.31
CA SER A 421 -15.20 8.78 -25.98
C SER A 421 -14.17 9.77 -25.42
N PHE A 422 -14.58 10.95 -24.95
CA PHE A 422 -13.69 11.90 -24.27
C PHE A 422 -13.18 11.39 -22.91
N VAL A 423 -14.01 10.65 -22.16
CA VAL A 423 -13.62 10.05 -20.88
C VAL A 423 -12.40 9.13 -21.01
N LEU A 424 -12.30 8.39 -22.11
CA LEU A 424 -11.18 7.46 -22.36
C LEU A 424 -9.86 8.18 -22.65
N ARG A 425 -9.93 9.37 -23.27
CA ARG A 425 -8.75 10.19 -23.61
C ARG A 425 -8.06 10.78 -22.36
N ASP A 426 -8.84 11.14 -21.35
CA ASP A 426 -8.31 11.59 -20.05
C ASP A 426 -7.77 10.42 -19.20
N GLY A 427 -8.27 9.20 -19.44
CA GLY A 427 -7.82 7.97 -18.78
C GLY A 427 -6.43 7.52 -19.23
N ASP A 428 -6.15 7.55 -20.54
CA ASP A 428 -4.84 7.17 -21.09
C ASP A 428 -3.69 8.10 -20.60
N ALA A 429 -4.00 9.31 -20.12
CA ALA A 429 -3.03 10.25 -19.53
C ALA A 429 -2.77 10.01 -18.01
N LYS A 430 -3.57 9.18 -17.35
CA LYS A 430 -3.52 8.88 -15.89
C LYS A 430 -3.41 7.38 -15.60
N ALA A 431 -2.94 6.61 -16.58
CA ALA A 431 -3.13 5.16 -16.75
C ALA A 431 -2.56 4.23 -15.66
N ASP A 432 -1.95 4.73 -14.59
CA ASP A 432 -1.27 3.87 -13.61
C ASP A 432 -2.22 3.24 -12.57
N PHE A 433 -3.49 3.68 -12.47
CA PHE A 433 -4.40 3.24 -11.39
C PHE A 433 -5.88 3.01 -11.75
N ALA A 434 -6.32 3.26 -12.99
CA ALA A 434 -7.73 3.10 -13.37
C ALA A 434 -8.06 1.64 -13.71
N THR A 435 -9.14 1.09 -13.15
CA THR A 435 -9.58 -0.29 -13.44
C THR A 435 -10.48 -0.34 -14.68
N ASP A 436 -10.53 -1.48 -15.37
CA ASP A 436 -11.41 -1.67 -16.54
C ASP A 436 -12.89 -1.39 -16.20
N ASP A 437 -13.32 -1.77 -14.99
CA ASP A 437 -14.68 -1.56 -14.49
C ASP A 437 -14.99 -0.06 -14.24
N GLU A 438 -14.01 0.73 -13.84
CA GLU A 438 -14.15 2.18 -13.61
C GLU A 438 -14.36 2.94 -14.94
N GLU A 439 -13.65 2.54 -15.99
CA GLU A 439 -13.84 3.07 -17.33
C GLU A 439 -15.18 2.63 -17.93
N LEU A 440 -15.53 1.35 -17.78
CA LEU A 440 -16.83 0.83 -18.19
C LEU A 440 -17.97 1.56 -17.47
N ALA A 441 -17.83 1.85 -16.16
CA ALA A 441 -18.80 2.60 -15.38
C ALA A 441 -18.98 4.01 -15.95
N ALA A 442 -17.87 4.68 -16.29
CA ALA A 442 -17.93 6.01 -16.86
C ALA A 442 -18.60 6.01 -18.26
N ILE A 443 -18.33 5.00 -19.10
CA ILE A 443 -19.05 4.78 -20.36
C ILE A 443 -20.55 4.54 -20.09
N ALA A 444 -20.88 3.71 -19.11
CA ALA A 444 -22.26 3.38 -18.74
C ALA A 444 -23.06 4.63 -18.33
N VAL A 445 -22.49 5.52 -17.50
CA VAL A 445 -23.12 6.81 -17.14
C VAL A 445 -23.49 7.61 -18.38
N HIS A 446 -22.60 7.58 -19.38
CA HIS A 446 -22.75 8.38 -20.57
C HIS A 446 -23.76 7.77 -21.55
N LEU A 447 -23.87 6.44 -21.59
CA LEU A 447 -24.90 5.71 -22.33
C LEU A 447 -26.27 5.69 -21.60
N ASP A 448 -26.44 6.39 -20.48
CA ASP A 448 -27.67 6.36 -19.67
C ASP A 448 -27.98 4.95 -19.10
N MET A 449 -26.94 4.18 -18.83
CA MET A 449 -27.00 2.87 -18.18
C MET A 449 -26.67 3.02 -16.69
N ILE A 450 -27.56 3.67 -15.94
CA ILE A 450 -27.31 4.09 -14.56
C ILE A 450 -27.17 2.91 -13.60
N GLU A 451 -28.01 1.88 -13.75
CA GLU A 451 -27.96 0.68 -12.90
C GLU A 451 -26.63 -0.06 -13.08
N GLU A 452 -26.23 -0.27 -14.34
CA GLU A 452 -24.93 -0.87 -14.65
C GLU A 452 -23.77 0.01 -14.18
N ALA A 453 -23.85 1.34 -14.32
CA ALA A 453 -22.83 2.27 -13.82
C ALA A 453 -22.67 2.20 -12.29
N GLU A 454 -23.78 2.12 -11.54
CA GLU A 454 -23.75 1.97 -10.09
C GLU A 454 -23.09 0.64 -9.69
N GLU A 455 -23.43 -0.45 -10.37
CA GLU A 455 -22.85 -1.77 -10.11
C GLU A 455 -21.33 -1.75 -10.39
N LEU A 456 -20.92 -1.20 -11.53
CA LEU A 456 -19.52 -1.13 -11.95
C LEU A 456 -18.69 -0.23 -11.01
N TYR A 457 -19.20 0.93 -10.58
CA TYR A 457 -18.48 1.76 -9.60
C TYR A 457 -18.35 1.10 -8.23
N ARG A 458 -19.36 0.32 -7.77
CA ARG A 458 -19.24 -0.45 -6.53
C ARG A 458 -18.20 -1.55 -6.64
N GLN A 459 -18.10 -2.21 -7.78
CA GLN A 459 -17.12 -3.28 -8.03
C GLN A 459 -15.70 -2.75 -8.21
N ALA A 460 -15.55 -1.58 -8.83
CA ALA A 460 -14.28 -0.86 -8.93
C ALA A 460 -13.84 -0.23 -7.59
N PHE A 461 -14.68 -0.28 -6.55
CA PHE A 461 -14.49 0.39 -5.26
C PHE A 461 -14.28 1.92 -5.36
N ASP A 462 -14.68 2.54 -6.47
CA ASP A 462 -14.63 4.00 -6.65
C ASP A 462 -15.92 4.66 -6.15
N TYR A 463 -16.01 4.77 -4.83
CA TYR A 463 -17.17 5.37 -4.16
C TYR A 463 -17.25 6.89 -4.32
N PHE A 464 -16.13 7.56 -4.66
CA PHE A 464 -16.11 8.99 -4.93
C PHE A 464 -16.87 9.32 -6.22
N LYS A 465 -16.60 8.58 -7.31
CA LYS A 465 -17.34 8.75 -8.57
C LYS A 465 -18.79 8.33 -8.43
N LEU A 466 -19.08 7.28 -7.65
CA LEU A 466 -20.45 6.89 -7.32
C LEU A 466 -21.20 8.00 -6.57
N ASN A 467 -20.58 8.60 -5.55
CA ASN A 467 -21.11 9.74 -4.81
C ASN A 467 -21.39 10.93 -5.76
N LYS A 468 -20.46 11.25 -6.67
CA LYS A 468 -20.68 12.28 -7.70
C LYS A 468 -21.80 11.94 -8.69
N LEU A 469 -21.97 10.68 -9.06
CA LEU A 469 -23.08 10.23 -9.88
C LEU A 469 -24.42 10.48 -9.17
N TYR A 470 -24.55 10.08 -7.91
CA TYR A 470 -25.77 10.33 -7.12
C TYR A 470 -26.07 11.82 -6.93
N GLN A 471 -25.05 12.66 -6.73
CA GLN A 471 -25.22 14.11 -6.68
C GLN A 471 -25.80 14.67 -8.00
N ARG A 472 -25.30 14.19 -9.15
CA ARG A 472 -25.80 14.60 -10.48
C ARG A 472 -27.24 14.15 -10.74
N LEU A 473 -27.61 12.97 -10.26
CA LEU A 473 -28.97 12.43 -10.34
C LEU A 473 -29.94 13.10 -9.34
N GLY A 474 -29.44 13.95 -8.43
CA GLY A 474 -30.24 14.55 -7.36
C GLY A 474 -30.65 13.57 -6.26
N ARG A 475 -30.05 12.37 -6.22
CA ARG A 475 -30.27 11.34 -5.19
C ARG A 475 -29.40 11.61 -3.97
N TRP A 476 -29.71 12.69 -3.26
CA TRP A 476 -28.88 13.19 -2.15
C TRP A 476 -28.81 12.23 -0.95
N SER A 477 -29.87 11.48 -0.67
CA SER A 477 -29.87 10.45 0.40
C SER A 477 -28.80 9.39 0.16
N ASP A 478 -28.71 8.91 -1.06
CA ASP A 478 -27.82 7.82 -1.45
C ASP A 478 -26.38 8.32 -1.54
N ALA A 479 -26.19 9.55 -2.03
CA ALA A 479 -24.89 10.23 -2.03
C ALA A 479 -24.32 10.38 -0.61
N ILE A 480 -25.17 10.80 0.35
CA ILE A 480 -24.76 10.95 1.76
C ILE A 480 -24.48 9.57 2.38
N ALA A 481 -25.33 8.57 2.15
CA ALA A 481 -25.13 7.23 2.68
C ALA A 481 -23.80 6.61 2.19
N VAL A 482 -23.47 6.76 0.90
CA VAL A 482 -22.18 6.31 0.36
C VAL A 482 -21.02 7.09 0.99
N ALA A 483 -21.16 8.41 1.17
CA ALA A 483 -20.13 9.24 1.78
C ALA A 483 -19.90 8.91 3.27
N GLU A 484 -20.95 8.57 4.03
CA GLU A 484 -20.82 8.20 5.44
C GLU A 484 -20.08 6.86 5.64
N VAL A 485 -20.38 5.88 4.77
CA VAL A 485 -19.83 4.52 4.87
C VAL A 485 -18.45 4.41 4.22
N HIS A 486 -18.29 4.94 2.99
CA HIS A 486 -17.13 4.65 2.14
C HIS A 486 -16.30 5.89 1.77
N ASP A 487 -16.88 7.10 1.74
CA ASP A 487 -16.22 8.33 1.26
C ASP A 487 -16.29 9.49 2.28
N ARG A 488 -15.75 9.23 3.48
CA ARG A 488 -15.82 10.17 4.62
C ARG A 488 -15.12 11.49 4.35
N MET A 489 -14.10 11.50 3.49
CA MET A 489 -13.36 12.72 3.13
C MET A 489 -14.28 13.73 2.43
N HIS A 490 -15.17 13.27 1.56
CA HIS A 490 -16.06 14.16 0.82
C HIS A 490 -17.43 14.35 1.45
N LEU A 491 -17.73 13.73 2.60
CA LEU A 491 -19.00 13.83 3.31
C LEU A 491 -19.42 15.29 3.58
N SER A 492 -18.48 16.12 4.05
CA SER A 492 -18.71 17.55 4.25
C SER A 492 -19.06 18.27 2.93
N SER A 493 -18.36 17.95 1.84
CA SER A 493 -18.64 18.55 0.53
C SER A 493 -19.97 18.07 -0.06
N THR A 494 -20.35 16.81 0.19
CA THR A 494 -21.64 16.25 -0.23
C THR A 494 -22.78 16.92 0.52
N HIS A 495 -22.66 17.11 1.83
CA HIS A 495 -23.63 17.90 2.61
C HIS A 495 -23.72 19.34 2.13
N PHE A 496 -22.59 19.99 1.78
CA PHE A 496 -22.59 21.33 1.22
C PHE A 496 -23.33 21.42 -0.12
N ALA A 497 -23.06 20.48 -1.04
CA ALA A 497 -23.74 20.41 -2.32
C ALA A 497 -25.25 20.13 -2.17
N CYS A 498 -25.61 19.24 -1.25
CA CYS A 498 -27.00 18.96 -0.88
C CYS A 498 -27.70 20.21 -0.33
N ALA A 499 -27.06 20.93 0.60
CA ALA A 499 -27.59 22.15 1.18
C ALA A 499 -27.85 23.23 0.12
N LYS A 500 -26.91 23.40 -0.82
CA LYS A 500 -27.07 24.34 -1.95
C LYS A 500 -28.22 23.95 -2.88
N SER A 501 -28.44 22.64 -3.11
CA SER A 501 -29.58 22.17 -3.90
C SER A 501 -30.92 22.39 -3.18
N LEU A 502 -30.97 22.19 -1.85
CA LEU A 502 -32.16 22.45 -1.05
C LEU A 502 -32.45 23.96 -0.95
N GLU A 503 -31.40 24.78 -0.81
CA GLU A 503 -31.49 26.25 -0.87
C GLU A 503 -32.10 26.70 -2.20
N ALA A 504 -31.64 26.13 -3.33
CA ALA A 504 -32.19 26.44 -4.65
C ALA A 504 -33.66 26.02 -4.81
N LYS A 505 -34.11 25.00 -4.07
CA LYS A 505 -35.51 24.55 -4.02
C LYS A 505 -36.37 25.38 -3.03
N GLY A 506 -35.75 26.22 -2.19
CA GLY A 506 -36.44 27.03 -1.19
C GLY A 506 -36.68 26.33 0.16
N ASP A 507 -36.14 25.12 0.37
CA ASP A 507 -36.21 24.43 1.66
C ASP A 507 -35.08 24.92 2.59
N VAL A 508 -35.37 25.97 3.34
CA VAL A 508 -34.41 26.63 4.23
C VAL A 508 -34.04 25.74 5.43
N GLU A 509 -35.00 25.01 6.01
CA GLU A 509 -34.74 24.15 7.17
C GLU A 509 -33.89 22.93 6.81
N GLY A 510 -34.17 22.30 5.67
CA GLY A 510 -33.37 21.20 5.15
C GLY A 510 -31.96 21.66 4.75
N ALA A 511 -31.84 22.86 4.14
CA ALA A 511 -30.55 23.46 3.81
C ALA A 511 -29.74 23.79 5.08
N LEU A 512 -30.37 24.34 6.12
CA LEU A 512 -29.73 24.66 7.39
C LEU A 512 -29.07 23.43 8.03
N LYS A 513 -29.81 22.33 8.14
CA LYS A 513 -29.30 21.07 8.72
C LYS A 513 -28.10 20.53 7.94
N ASN A 514 -28.12 20.63 6.61
CA ASN A 514 -27.03 20.16 5.77
C ASN A 514 -25.83 21.12 5.79
N TYR A 515 -26.02 22.44 5.84
CA TYR A 515 -24.93 23.39 6.01
C TYR A 515 -24.24 23.25 7.38
N GLU A 516 -24.98 22.95 8.45
CA GLU A 516 -24.39 22.61 9.75
C GLU A 516 -23.48 21.37 9.67
N LYS A 517 -23.96 20.31 8.99
CA LYS A 517 -23.19 19.07 8.77
C LYS A 517 -21.99 19.25 7.82
N ALA A 518 -22.04 20.24 6.93
CA ALA A 518 -20.94 20.57 6.03
C ALA A 518 -19.74 21.22 6.74
N GLY A 519 -19.87 21.61 8.03
CA GLY A 519 -18.76 22.16 8.81
C GLY A 519 -18.49 23.64 8.50
N PRO A 520 -17.23 24.13 8.64
CA PRO A 520 -16.92 25.56 8.59
C PRO A 520 -17.39 26.28 7.31
N ALA A 521 -17.20 25.65 6.15
CA ALA A 521 -17.61 26.22 4.86
C ALA A 521 -19.13 26.33 4.71
N GLY A 522 -19.89 25.41 5.30
CA GLY A 522 -21.35 25.50 5.33
C GLY A 522 -21.83 26.56 6.30
N LEU A 523 -21.22 26.65 7.48
CA LEU A 523 -21.64 27.63 8.48
C LEU A 523 -21.42 29.09 8.03
N SER A 524 -20.43 29.37 7.20
CA SER A 524 -20.24 30.71 6.60
C SER A 524 -21.34 31.10 5.62
N GLU A 525 -22.02 30.13 5.01
CA GLU A 525 -23.10 30.37 4.03
C GLU A 525 -24.47 30.60 4.70
N ILE A 526 -24.64 30.16 5.95
CA ILE A 526 -25.91 30.25 6.67
C ILE A 526 -26.40 31.70 6.84
N PRO A 527 -25.56 32.67 7.27
CA PRO A 527 -26.00 34.06 7.34
C PRO A 527 -26.42 34.66 5.98
N ARG A 528 -25.70 34.33 4.90
CA ARG A 528 -26.06 34.73 3.53
C ARG A 528 -27.41 34.14 3.14
N MET A 529 -27.63 32.86 3.41
CA MET A 529 -28.88 32.16 3.12
C MET A 529 -30.06 32.82 3.83
N PHE A 530 -29.97 33.03 5.15
CA PHE A 530 -31.04 33.67 5.91
C PHE A 530 -31.35 35.09 5.43
N LEU A 531 -30.31 35.88 5.09
CA LEU A 531 -30.50 37.22 4.53
C LEU A 531 -31.20 37.19 3.16
N ARG A 532 -30.83 36.24 2.28
CA ARG A 532 -31.46 36.05 0.96
C ARG A 532 -32.96 35.77 1.06
N PHE A 533 -33.39 35.03 2.08
CA PHE A 533 -34.81 34.72 2.32
C PHE A 533 -35.50 35.71 3.28
N GLY A 534 -34.83 36.78 3.73
CA GLY A 534 -35.41 37.80 4.62
C GLY A 534 -35.65 37.34 6.06
N LEU A 535 -35.00 36.27 6.51
CA LEU A 535 -35.23 35.61 7.80
C LEU A 535 -34.27 36.14 8.88
N LEU A 536 -34.48 37.39 9.31
CA LEU A 536 -33.58 38.07 10.26
C LEU A 536 -33.71 37.59 11.72
N GLN A 537 -34.92 37.26 12.19
CA GLN A 537 -35.12 36.75 13.56
C GLN A 537 -34.52 35.35 13.72
N PRO A 538 -34.80 34.37 12.82
CA PRO A 538 -34.16 33.05 12.89
C PRO A 538 -32.63 33.13 12.82
N LEU A 539 -32.07 34.08 12.07
CA LEU A 539 -30.62 34.31 12.03
C LEU A 539 -30.07 34.74 13.39
N LYS A 540 -30.73 35.67 14.08
CA LYS A 540 -30.32 36.11 15.42
C LYS A 540 -30.37 34.96 16.42
N ASP A 541 -31.47 34.20 16.42
CA ASP A 541 -31.63 33.03 17.28
C ASP A 541 -30.57 31.97 16.98
N TYR A 542 -30.23 31.79 15.69
CA TYR A 542 -29.19 30.89 15.25
C TYR A 542 -27.80 31.29 15.77
N VAL A 543 -27.42 32.56 15.63
CA VAL A 543 -26.13 33.10 16.12
C VAL A 543 -26.01 32.90 17.63
N GLN A 544 -27.09 33.18 18.38
CA GLN A 544 -27.13 32.98 19.83
C GLN A 544 -27.13 31.51 20.27
N ARG A 545 -27.67 30.60 19.45
CA ARG A 545 -27.67 29.16 19.72
C ARG A 545 -26.31 28.51 19.46
N VAL A 546 -25.64 28.89 18.36
CA VAL A 546 -24.40 28.23 17.91
C VAL A 546 -23.15 28.84 18.53
N GLN A 547 -23.19 30.12 18.91
CA GLN A 547 -22.15 30.82 19.69
C GLN A 547 -20.71 30.66 19.16
N LYS A 548 -20.52 30.76 17.85
CA LYS A 548 -19.18 30.70 17.24
C LYS A 548 -18.61 32.09 16.93
N PRO A 549 -17.31 32.35 17.17
CA PRO A 549 -16.70 33.67 17.00
C PRO A 549 -16.92 34.30 15.61
N PHE A 550 -16.76 33.53 14.53
CA PHE A 550 -16.95 34.07 13.17
C PHE A 550 -18.40 34.46 12.86
N LEU A 551 -19.39 33.81 13.49
CA LEU A 551 -20.81 34.18 13.34
C LEU A 551 -21.12 35.48 14.07
N TYR A 552 -20.57 35.65 15.27
CA TYR A 552 -20.65 36.91 16.01
C TYR A 552 -19.99 38.06 15.25
N LYS A 553 -18.81 37.82 14.65
CA LYS A 553 -18.14 38.80 13.78
C LYS A 553 -19.02 39.20 12.60
N TRP A 554 -19.59 38.23 11.87
CA TRP A 554 -20.47 38.50 10.74
C TRP A 554 -21.70 39.30 11.16
N TYR A 555 -22.32 38.91 12.28
CA TYR A 555 -23.52 39.59 12.80
C TYR A 555 -23.20 41.00 13.32
N GLY A 556 -22.01 41.20 13.92
CA GLY A 556 -21.49 42.52 14.30
C GLY A 556 -21.30 43.42 13.09
N GLN A 557 -20.70 42.91 12.00
CA GLN A 557 -20.55 43.64 10.74
C GLN A 557 -21.90 44.01 10.12
N TYR A 558 -22.87 43.08 10.16
CA TYR A 558 -24.23 43.36 9.73
C TYR A 558 -24.87 44.47 10.56
N LEU A 559 -24.82 44.41 11.89
CA LEU A 559 -25.36 45.45 12.78
C LEU A 559 -24.69 46.80 12.55
N GLU A 560 -23.38 46.81 12.35
CA GLU A 560 -22.62 48.01 12.02
C GLU A 560 -23.07 48.63 10.69
N SER A 561 -23.28 47.81 9.65
CA SER A 561 -23.83 48.27 8.36
C SER A 561 -25.25 48.85 8.47
N THR A 562 -26.03 48.38 9.44
CA THR A 562 -27.37 48.91 9.76
C THR A 562 -27.35 50.14 10.68
N GLY A 563 -26.17 50.61 11.10
CA GLY A 563 -25.99 51.79 11.96
C GLY A 563 -26.10 51.51 13.47
N LYS A 564 -26.18 50.25 13.90
CA LYS A 564 -26.29 49.86 15.32
C LYS A 564 -24.93 49.54 15.96
N ALA A 565 -24.03 50.53 15.95
CA ALA A 565 -22.63 50.35 16.38
C ALA A 565 -22.47 49.89 17.85
N LYS A 566 -23.36 50.31 18.77
CA LYS A 566 -23.31 49.90 20.18
C LYS A 566 -23.63 48.42 20.39
N GLU A 567 -24.60 47.88 19.64
CA GLU A 567 -24.92 46.45 19.69
C GLU A 567 -23.81 45.64 19.02
N ALA A 568 -23.24 46.14 17.92
CA ALA A 568 -22.11 45.51 17.23
C ALA A 568 -20.88 45.34 18.13
N GLU A 569 -20.56 46.33 18.97
CA GLU A 569 -19.46 46.26 19.95
C GLU A 569 -19.60 45.06 20.91
N GLY A 570 -20.81 44.79 21.41
CA GLY A 570 -21.06 43.61 22.24
C GLY A 570 -20.80 42.29 21.51
N TYR A 571 -21.17 42.21 20.23
CA TYR A 571 -20.91 41.03 19.41
C TYR A 571 -19.44 40.90 19.00
N TYR A 572 -18.71 42.00 18.77
CA TYR A 572 -17.28 41.95 18.52
C TYR A 572 -16.48 41.52 19.75
N HIS A 573 -16.91 41.91 20.96
CA HIS A 573 -16.36 41.36 22.21
C HIS A 573 -16.59 39.85 22.33
N GLN A 574 -17.80 39.37 22.01
CA GLN A 574 -18.10 37.93 21.99
C GLN A 574 -17.35 37.17 20.87
N ALA A 575 -16.99 37.87 19.79
CA ALA A 575 -16.20 37.32 18.69
C ALA A 575 -14.69 37.35 18.94
N GLU A 576 -14.23 37.99 20.02
CA GLU A 576 -12.81 38.31 20.26
C GLU A 576 -12.16 39.06 19.08
N ASP A 577 -12.94 39.86 18.33
CA ASP A 577 -12.42 40.69 17.24
C ASP A 577 -11.92 42.03 17.80
N TRP A 578 -10.78 41.98 18.46
CA TRP A 578 -10.13 43.12 19.10
C TRP A 578 -9.76 44.23 18.12
N ALA A 579 -9.43 43.87 16.87
CA ALA A 579 -9.12 44.82 15.81
C ALA A 579 -10.35 45.66 15.41
N ALA A 580 -11.52 45.03 15.26
CA ALA A 580 -12.76 45.75 15.02
C ALA A 580 -13.13 46.68 16.19
N LEU A 581 -12.89 46.25 17.42
CA LEU A 581 -13.10 47.07 18.62
C LEU A 581 -12.17 48.27 18.68
N VAL A 582 -10.86 48.10 18.41
CA VAL A 582 -9.89 49.20 18.31
C VAL A 582 -10.33 50.20 17.24
N ARG A 583 -10.76 49.73 16.06
CA ARG A 583 -11.27 50.59 14.99
C ARG A 583 -12.50 51.38 15.44
N LEU A 584 -13.44 50.75 16.15
CA LEU A 584 -14.63 51.43 16.69
C LEU A 584 -14.25 52.47 17.77
N SER A 585 -13.29 52.18 18.64
CA SER A 585 -12.80 53.14 19.65
C SER A 585 -12.12 54.35 19.01
N TRP A 586 -11.32 54.14 17.96
CA TRP A 586 -10.76 55.22 17.15
C TRP A 586 -11.86 56.04 16.44
N ALA A 587 -12.90 55.39 15.91
CA ALA A 587 -14.05 56.08 15.33
C ALA A 587 -14.83 56.93 16.37
N LYS A 588 -14.82 56.52 17.64
CA LYS A 588 -15.39 57.29 18.78
C LYS A 588 -14.44 58.37 19.32
N SER A 589 -13.20 58.47 18.82
CA SER A 589 -12.12 59.32 19.37
C SER A 589 -11.76 58.98 20.83
N ASP A 590 -11.77 57.69 21.18
CA ASP A 590 -11.40 57.19 22.51
C ASP A 590 -10.04 56.45 22.45
N LEU A 591 -8.95 57.18 22.70
CA LEU A 591 -7.58 56.63 22.67
C LEU A 591 -7.31 55.71 23.86
N ASP A 592 -7.76 56.10 25.06
CA ASP A 592 -7.53 55.32 26.28
C ASP A 592 -8.31 54.01 26.26
N GLY A 593 -9.52 54.02 25.69
CA GLY A 593 -10.27 52.81 25.39
C GLY A 593 -9.52 51.89 24.42
N ALA A 594 -8.95 52.43 23.32
CA ALA A 594 -8.16 51.65 22.38
C ALA A 594 -6.89 51.05 23.03
N ARG A 595 -6.16 51.84 23.85
CA ARG A 595 -4.99 51.37 24.62
C ARG A 595 -5.37 50.29 25.62
N LYS A 596 -6.51 50.44 26.29
CA LYS A 596 -7.03 49.43 27.21
C LYS A 596 -7.35 48.13 26.47
N ILE A 597 -8.01 48.21 25.30
CA ILE A 597 -8.29 47.03 24.48
C ILE A 597 -7.00 46.32 24.06
N CYS A 598 -5.98 47.05 23.59
CA CYS A 598 -4.68 46.44 23.23
C CYS A 598 -3.99 45.78 24.43
N ARG A 599 -3.99 46.42 25.61
CA ARG A 599 -3.41 45.85 26.83
C ARG A 599 -4.15 44.64 27.36
N ASP A 600 -5.48 44.71 27.40
CA ASP A 600 -6.33 43.64 27.95
C ASP A 600 -6.40 42.43 27.00
N SER A 601 -6.34 42.65 25.68
CA SER A 601 -6.38 41.56 24.68
C SER A 601 -5.03 40.90 24.41
N GLY A 602 -3.93 41.67 24.44
CA GLY A 602 -2.62 41.20 23.98
C GLY A 602 -2.59 40.80 22.50
N ASP A 603 -3.60 41.16 21.71
CA ASP A 603 -3.69 40.72 20.31
C ASP A 603 -2.72 41.51 19.41
N SER A 604 -1.93 40.76 18.63
CA SER A 604 -0.93 41.33 17.71
C SER A 604 -1.59 42.17 16.61
N ASN A 605 -2.71 41.71 16.05
CA ASN A 605 -3.40 42.42 14.98
C ASN A 605 -4.09 43.71 15.47
N ALA A 606 -4.74 43.66 16.63
CA ALA A 606 -5.31 44.85 17.27
C ALA A 606 -4.24 45.89 17.61
N THR A 607 -3.10 45.46 18.18
CA THR A 607 -1.97 46.33 18.52
C THR A 607 -1.34 46.95 17.27
N TYR A 608 -1.23 46.18 16.18
CA TYR A 608 -0.80 46.70 14.88
C TYR A 608 -1.75 47.77 14.34
N GLN A 609 -3.06 47.53 14.34
CA GLN A 609 -4.03 48.50 13.86
C GLN A 609 -4.01 49.78 14.71
N HIS A 610 -3.89 49.64 16.03
CA HIS A 610 -3.72 50.77 16.94
C HIS A 610 -2.46 51.58 16.59
N ALA A 611 -1.30 50.92 16.46
CA ALA A 611 -0.02 51.57 16.12
C ALA A 611 -0.10 52.28 14.75
N LYS A 612 -0.80 51.69 13.78
CA LYS A 612 -1.02 52.31 12.47
C LYS A 612 -1.86 53.58 12.57
N TYR A 613 -3.01 53.52 13.24
CA TYR A 613 -3.85 54.71 13.43
C TYR A 613 -3.12 55.81 14.21
N LEU A 614 -2.30 55.43 15.19
CA LEU A 614 -1.48 56.35 15.96
C LEU A 614 -0.36 56.99 15.12
N GLN A 615 0.28 56.22 14.22
CA GLN A 615 1.26 56.72 13.27
C GLN A 615 0.63 57.72 12.29
N ASP A 616 -0.51 57.38 11.72
CA ASP A 616 -1.23 58.24 10.77
C ASP A 616 -1.63 59.56 11.47
N TYR A 617 -2.06 59.49 12.73
CA TYR A 617 -2.32 60.68 13.56
C TYR A 617 -1.06 61.54 13.80
N CYS A 618 0.11 60.92 14.06
CA CYS A 618 1.36 61.64 14.30
C CYS A 618 1.98 62.28 13.05
N THR A 619 1.65 61.74 11.86
CA THR A 619 2.21 62.17 10.56
C THR A 619 1.30 63.14 9.81
N ALA A 620 -0.01 63.16 10.11
CA ALA A 620 -0.96 64.07 9.47
C ALA A 620 -0.72 65.55 9.86
N PRO A 621 -0.66 66.49 8.89
CA PRO A 621 -0.56 67.91 9.18
C PRO A 621 -1.85 68.42 9.84
N GLY A 622 -1.79 68.64 11.16
CA GLY A 622 -2.90 69.18 11.95
C GLY A 622 -3.74 68.15 12.73
N GLY A 623 -3.29 66.90 12.89
CA GLY A 623 -3.93 65.91 13.78
C GLY A 623 -5.27 65.35 13.29
N GLN A 624 -5.52 65.38 11.99
CA GLN A 624 -6.70 64.78 11.38
C GLN A 624 -6.40 63.34 10.96
N CYS A 625 -6.96 62.36 11.66
CA CYS A 625 -7.05 61.00 11.14
C CYS A 625 -8.34 60.33 11.61
N SER A 626 -9.13 59.82 10.66
CA SER A 626 -10.29 58.96 10.90
C SER A 626 -10.14 57.72 10.01
N PRO A 627 -10.50 56.52 10.50
CA PRO A 627 -10.46 55.28 9.71
C PRO A 627 -11.31 55.30 8.42
N GLU A 628 -12.14 56.33 8.20
CA GLU A 628 -13.06 56.46 7.06
C GLU A 628 -12.88 57.74 6.22
N GLY A 629 -11.81 58.53 6.43
CA GLY A 629 -11.59 59.75 5.65
C GLY A 629 -12.58 60.91 5.95
N LYS A 630 -13.32 60.86 7.06
CA LYS A 630 -14.13 61.98 7.53
C LYS A 630 -13.28 62.95 8.35
N VAL A 631 -13.25 64.20 7.91
CA VAL A 631 -12.64 65.34 8.61
C VAL A 631 -13.42 65.57 9.90
N PHE A 632 -12.87 65.16 11.04
CA PHE A 632 -13.34 65.63 12.35
C PHE A 632 -12.61 66.93 12.70
N GLU A 633 -13.39 67.94 13.09
CA GLU A 633 -12.86 69.20 13.62
C GLU A 633 -12.00 68.95 14.87
N ARG A 634 -10.96 69.80 15.01
CA ARG A 634 -9.97 69.80 16.10
C ARG A 634 -10.59 69.51 17.47
N ARG A 635 -10.50 68.26 17.91
CA ARG A 635 -10.28 67.95 19.33
C ARG A 635 -8.90 67.33 19.42
N THR A 636 -7.95 68.11 19.94
CA THR A 636 -6.75 67.55 20.57
C THR A 636 -7.22 66.47 21.54
N MET A 637 -6.80 65.22 21.28
CA MET A 637 -7.13 64.10 22.17
C MET A 637 -6.64 64.46 23.60
N PRO A 638 -7.47 64.30 24.64
CA PRO A 638 -7.07 64.62 26.01
C PRO A 638 -5.89 63.75 26.44
N GLY A 639 -4.87 64.34 27.10
CA GLY A 639 -3.82 63.57 27.80
C GLY A 639 -2.58 63.19 26.99
N VAL A 640 -2.28 63.85 25.87
CA VAL A 640 -1.07 63.55 25.08
C VAL A 640 0.10 64.43 25.51
N GLU A 641 1.05 63.83 26.25
CA GLU A 641 2.38 64.37 26.49
C GLU A 641 3.27 64.01 25.27
N GLY A 642 3.81 65.03 24.58
CA GLY A 642 4.90 64.87 23.59
C GLY A 642 4.64 64.06 22.30
N LYS A 643 4.99 64.63 21.13
CA LYS A 643 5.01 63.90 19.85
C LYS A 643 6.01 62.72 19.87
N GLU A 644 7.09 62.85 20.64
CA GLU A 644 8.13 61.82 20.76
C GLU A 644 7.66 60.57 21.53
N GLU A 645 6.84 60.73 22.56
CA GLU A 645 6.30 59.60 23.34
C GLU A 645 5.29 58.79 22.52
N LEU A 646 4.44 59.47 21.74
CA LEU A 646 3.54 58.78 20.81
C LEU A 646 4.29 58.03 19.72
N LEU A 647 5.38 58.60 19.18
CA LEU A 647 6.20 57.91 18.19
C LEU A 647 6.91 56.69 18.79
N LYS A 648 7.30 56.76 20.07
CA LYS A 648 7.83 55.60 20.79
C LYS A 648 6.76 54.51 20.96
N GLU A 649 5.54 54.88 21.34
CA GLU A 649 4.40 53.96 21.44
C GLU A 649 4.08 53.30 20.08
N VAL A 650 4.21 54.02 18.98
CA VAL A 650 4.07 53.47 17.62
C VAL A 650 5.15 52.43 17.33
N VAL A 651 6.42 52.73 17.65
CA VAL A 651 7.55 51.80 17.44
C VAL A 651 7.40 50.55 18.31
N ASP A 652 7.03 50.71 19.58
CA ASP A 652 6.77 49.61 20.50
C ASP A 652 5.57 48.77 20.04
N GLY A 653 4.50 49.40 19.54
CA GLY A 653 3.33 48.71 18.98
C GLY A 653 3.64 47.92 17.70
N TYR A 654 4.49 48.44 16.81
CA TYR A 654 4.97 47.69 15.64
C TYR A 654 5.92 46.56 16.01
N SER A 655 6.73 46.74 17.05
CA SER A 655 7.58 45.69 17.61
C SER A 655 6.75 44.56 18.21
N TYR A 656 5.78 44.90 19.08
CA TYR A 656 4.89 43.93 19.72
C TYR A 656 4.05 43.13 18.71
N SER A 657 3.63 43.77 17.62
CA SER A 657 2.90 43.09 16.53
C SER A 657 3.77 42.24 15.59
N GLY A 658 5.08 42.13 15.85
CA GLY A 658 6.01 41.33 15.04
C GLY A 658 6.37 41.98 13.70
N ARG A 659 6.07 43.26 13.49
CA ARG A 659 6.40 44.03 12.28
C ARG A 659 7.70 44.82 12.46
N VAL A 660 8.76 44.13 12.90
CA VAL A 660 10.04 44.73 13.31
C VAL A 660 10.71 45.55 12.20
N GLY A 661 10.58 45.16 10.92
CA GLY A 661 11.12 45.93 9.79
C GLY A 661 10.47 47.32 9.59
N VAL A 662 9.19 47.49 9.96
CA VAL A 662 8.54 48.82 9.96
C VAL A 662 9.02 49.64 11.17
N ALA A 663 9.09 49.00 12.34
CA ALA A 663 9.59 49.61 13.57
C ALA A 663 11.04 50.13 13.39
N LEU A 664 11.93 49.35 12.76
CA LEU A 664 13.31 49.73 12.47
C LEU A 664 13.41 50.96 11.55
N ARG A 665 12.60 51.01 10.50
CA ARG A 665 12.58 52.15 9.57
C ARG A 665 12.08 53.42 10.26
N LEU A 666 11.07 53.31 11.12
CA LEU A 666 10.57 54.44 11.90
C LEU A 666 11.58 54.89 12.94
N ALA A 667 12.20 53.97 13.68
CA ALA A 667 13.25 54.27 14.64
C ALA A 667 14.45 54.96 13.96
N GLN A 668 14.82 54.55 12.75
CA GLN A 668 15.86 55.21 11.95
C GLN A 668 15.44 56.61 11.47
N ALA A 669 14.21 56.77 10.98
CA ALA A 669 13.72 58.06 10.46
C ALA A 669 13.61 59.16 11.54
N TYR A 670 13.37 58.75 12.79
CA TYR A 670 13.22 59.65 13.94
C TYR A 670 14.43 59.62 14.92
N ASP A 671 15.57 59.05 14.50
CA ASP A 671 16.83 58.95 15.26
C ASP A 671 16.73 58.35 16.68
N MET A 672 15.89 57.32 16.85
CA MET A 672 15.68 56.62 18.12
C MET A 672 16.76 55.56 18.37
N GLU A 673 17.98 55.98 18.75
CA GLU A 673 19.17 55.10 18.81
C GLU A 673 19.02 53.89 19.74
N ALA A 674 18.43 54.07 20.93
CA ALA A 674 18.28 53.01 21.93
C ALA A 674 17.32 51.90 21.44
N GLU A 675 16.20 52.29 20.84
CA GLU A 675 15.23 51.35 20.29
C GLU A 675 15.76 50.73 18.97
N LEU A 676 16.51 51.48 18.15
CA LEU A 676 17.10 50.95 16.91
C LEU A 676 18.08 49.80 17.18
N ILE A 677 18.96 49.90 18.17
CA ILE A 677 19.87 48.79 18.57
C ILE A 677 19.09 47.62 19.13
N LYS A 678 18.15 47.89 20.04
CA LYS A 678 17.35 46.84 20.67
C LYS A 678 16.53 46.07 19.63
N LEU A 679 15.86 46.77 18.73
CA LEU A 679 15.06 46.19 17.65
C LEU A 679 15.93 45.49 16.60
N SER A 680 17.11 46.02 16.26
CA SER A 680 17.99 45.40 15.26
C SER A 680 18.60 44.11 15.79
N MET A 681 18.92 44.05 17.09
CA MET A 681 19.33 42.82 17.75
C MET A 681 18.18 41.81 17.84
N GLN A 682 16.96 42.23 18.21
CA GLN A 682 15.77 41.36 18.24
C GLN A 682 15.35 40.85 16.85
N ALA A 683 15.53 41.65 15.80
CA ALA A 683 15.21 41.30 14.42
C ALA A 683 16.08 40.14 13.90
N VAL A 684 17.33 40.04 14.35
CA VAL A 684 18.24 38.97 13.92
C VAL A 684 17.89 37.63 14.56
N TYR A 685 17.43 37.61 15.82
CA TYR A 685 17.10 36.34 16.52
C TYR A 685 15.77 35.72 16.07
N SER A 686 14.92 36.44 15.36
CA SER A 686 13.56 35.99 15.00
C SER A 686 13.43 35.44 13.57
N ASP A 687 14.52 35.41 12.78
CA ASP A 687 14.48 35.16 11.32
C ASP A 687 14.88 33.72 10.89
N GLU A 688 14.73 32.70 11.75
CA GLU A 688 14.87 31.29 11.32
C GLU A 688 13.68 30.81 10.44
N GLY A 689 12.72 31.68 10.09
CA GLY A 689 11.58 31.28 9.26
C GLY A 689 10.71 32.37 8.62
N ALA A 690 11.06 33.67 8.67
CA ALA A 690 10.14 34.75 8.28
C ALA A 690 10.73 35.77 7.29
N GLY A 691 11.24 35.27 6.16
CA GLY A 691 11.31 36.02 4.89
C GLY A 691 11.94 37.42 4.96
N GLY A 692 13.27 37.50 5.07
CA GLY A 692 14.18 38.50 4.45
C GLY A 692 14.00 39.99 4.74
N THR A 693 12.89 40.43 5.32
CA THR A 693 12.54 41.85 5.50
C THR A 693 13.05 42.41 6.82
N ALA A 694 13.15 41.57 7.86
CA ALA A 694 13.74 41.93 9.14
C ALA A 694 15.27 42.03 9.05
N THR A 695 15.91 41.07 8.38
CA THR A 695 17.34 41.09 8.01
C THR A 695 17.71 42.28 7.12
N ALA A 696 16.86 42.66 6.16
CA ALA A 696 17.04 43.89 5.37
C ALA A 696 16.98 45.16 6.23
N GLY A 697 16.07 45.23 7.20
CA GLY A 697 15.98 46.34 8.15
C GLY A 697 17.21 46.43 9.08
N ALA A 698 17.68 45.29 9.59
CA ALA A 698 18.91 45.21 10.39
C ALA A 698 20.16 45.61 9.55
N MET A 699 20.21 45.24 8.27
CA MET A 699 21.27 45.67 7.35
C MET A 699 21.25 47.17 7.09
N GLN A 700 20.07 47.77 6.99
CA GLN A 700 19.94 49.22 6.84
C GLN A 700 20.37 49.95 8.12
N ALA A 701 20.09 49.39 9.30
CA ALA A 701 20.60 49.88 10.58
C ALA A 701 22.13 49.74 10.68
N ALA A 702 22.72 48.63 10.22
CA ALA A 702 24.18 48.46 10.18
C ALA A 702 24.87 49.51 9.29
N ARG A 703 24.30 49.80 8.11
CA ARG A 703 24.77 50.88 7.22
C ARG A 703 24.64 52.26 7.86
N PHE A 704 23.58 52.50 8.64
CA PHE A 704 23.40 53.74 9.36
C PHE A 704 24.53 53.97 10.39
N TYR A 705 24.88 52.94 11.17
CA TYR A 705 26.03 53.03 12.09
C TYR A 705 27.37 53.19 11.36
N GLU A 706 27.54 52.56 10.19
CA GLU A 706 28.70 52.77 9.31
C GLU A 706 28.82 54.24 8.85
N THR A 707 27.70 54.89 8.50
CA THR A 707 27.69 56.32 8.13
C THR A 707 27.89 57.28 9.32
N LYS A 708 27.43 56.90 10.52
CA LYS A 708 27.63 57.68 11.75
C LYS A 708 29.06 57.53 12.32
N GLY A 709 29.84 56.56 11.87
CA GLY A 709 31.22 56.31 12.33
C GLY A 709 31.33 55.38 13.55
N ASP A 710 30.24 54.71 13.94
CA ASP A 710 30.25 53.70 15.02
C ASP A 710 30.51 52.30 14.43
N TYR A 711 31.78 52.07 14.09
CA TYR A 711 32.21 50.84 13.41
C TYR A 711 32.08 49.59 14.28
N ALA A 712 32.16 49.72 15.60
CA ALA A 712 32.03 48.59 16.52
C ALA A 712 30.60 48.02 16.52
N ARG A 713 29.58 48.90 16.58
CA ARG A 713 28.17 48.47 16.49
C ARG A 713 27.81 48.01 15.09
N ALA A 714 28.33 48.67 14.05
CA ALA A 714 28.15 48.24 12.66
C ALA A 714 28.71 46.84 12.41
N ALA A 715 29.94 46.55 12.86
CA ALA A 715 30.56 45.24 12.72
C ALA A 715 29.80 44.14 13.47
N ALA A 716 29.32 44.43 14.69
CA ALA A 716 28.50 43.49 15.46
C ALA A 716 27.17 43.17 14.75
N LEU A 717 26.51 44.16 14.14
CA LEU A 717 25.30 43.93 13.35
C LEU A 717 25.59 43.15 12.06
N TYR A 718 26.66 43.48 11.33
CA TYR A 718 27.06 42.75 10.12
C TYR A 718 27.39 41.27 10.40
N GLN A 719 28.06 40.99 11.52
CA GLN A 719 28.30 39.63 12.00
C GLN A 719 26.98 38.89 12.25
N LYS A 720 26.07 39.53 12.99
CA LYS A 720 24.79 38.95 13.39
C LYS A 720 23.88 38.67 12.19
N ILE A 721 23.96 39.48 11.13
CA ILE A 721 23.24 39.28 9.86
C ILE A 721 23.86 38.15 9.01
N GLY A 722 25.06 37.67 9.35
CA GLY A 722 25.79 36.64 8.58
C GLY A 722 26.68 37.21 7.48
N GLN A 723 26.90 38.52 7.42
CA GLN A 723 27.88 39.16 6.53
C GLN A 723 29.24 39.29 7.23
N THR A 724 29.86 38.15 7.53
CA THR A 724 31.16 38.05 8.21
C THR A 724 32.28 38.73 7.43
N ASP A 725 32.31 38.60 6.10
CA ASP A 725 33.34 39.21 5.26
C ASP A 725 33.32 40.74 5.32
N LYS A 726 32.11 41.32 5.32
CA LYS A 726 31.95 42.78 5.45
C LYS A 726 32.30 43.25 6.87
N ALA A 727 31.92 42.48 7.90
CA ALA A 727 32.30 42.79 9.27
C ALA A 727 33.83 42.77 9.47
N ILE A 728 34.52 41.79 8.87
CA ILE A 728 35.97 41.61 9.00
C ILE A 728 36.73 42.65 8.19
N SER A 729 36.33 42.90 6.94
CA SER A 729 36.95 43.96 6.13
C SER A 729 36.79 45.32 6.78
N LEU A 730 35.63 45.59 7.40
CA LEU A 730 35.41 46.80 8.19
C LEU A 730 36.37 46.84 9.41
N CYS A 731 36.42 45.77 10.21
CA CYS A 731 37.31 45.69 11.38
C CYS A 731 38.81 45.81 11.02
N LEU A 732 39.24 45.22 9.91
CA LEU A 732 40.62 45.31 9.40
C LEU A 732 40.94 46.72 8.87
N ALA A 733 39.99 47.37 8.19
CA ALA A 733 40.15 48.73 7.69
C ALA A 733 40.17 49.78 8.80
N THR A 734 39.46 49.54 9.92
CA THR A 734 39.32 50.49 11.03
C THR A 734 40.09 50.07 12.29
N GLU A 735 41.02 49.10 12.19
CA GLU A 735 41.88 48.60 13.27
C GLU A 735 41.14 48.20 14.57
N GLN A 736 39.93 47.64 14.45
CA GLN A 736 39.12 47.23 15.62
C GLN A 736 39.54 45.84 16.10
N HIS A 737 40.64 45.76 16.86
CA HIS A 737 41.25 44.50 17.31
C HIS A 737 40.33 43.64 18.19
N ASP A 738 39.56 44.25 19.09
CA ASP A 738 38.63 43.54 19.99
C ASP A 738 37.44 42.92 19.26
N ALA A 739 36.92 43.64 18.26
CA ALA A 739 35.86 43.13 17.39
C ALA A 739 36.39 42.00 16.51
N LEU A 740 37.59 42.16 15.92
CA LEU A 740 38.25 41.14 15.10
C LEU A 740 38.52 39.85 15.89
N ARG A 741 38.94 39.95 17.17
CA ARG A 741 39.15 38.79 18.05
C ARG A 741 37.89 37.96 18.25
N LYS A 742 36.72 38.61 18.37
CA LYS A 742 35.42 37.94 18.53
C LYS A 742 34.93 37.35 17.21
N LEU A 743 35.26 37.98 16.08
CA LEU A 743 34.91 37.48 14.75
C LEU A 743 35.76 36.27 14.35
N ALA A 744 37.01 36.18 14.82
CA ALA A 744 37.92 35.10 14.47
C ALA A 744 37.41 33.70 14.85
N ASP A 745 36.58 33.58 15.88
CA ASP A 745 36.03 32.30 16.35
C ASP A 745 34.98 31.72 15.39
N TYR A 746 34.41 32.54 14.50
CA TYR A 746 33.36 32.17 13.57
C TYR A 746 33.85 31.96 12.13
N LEU A 747 35.17 32.06 11.90
CA LEU A 747 35.77 31.90 10.58
C LEU A 747 35.88 30.43 10.20
N THR A 748 35.19 30.05 9.12
CA THR A 748 35.31 28.72 8.51
C THR A 748 35.74 28.84 7.05
N PRO A 749 36.43 27.83 6.49
CA PRO A 749 36.84 27.84 5.08
C PRO A 749 35.67 27.81 4.08
N GLU A 750 34.44 27.59 4.55
CA GLU A 750 33.22 27.63 3.74
C GLU A 750 32.62 29.03 3.61
N THR A 751 32.95 29.93 4.55
CA THR A 751 32.28 31.24 4.69
C THR A 751 33.13 32.42 4.22
N THR A 752 34.45 32.27 4.10
CA THR A 752 35.36 33.40 3.86
C THR A 752 36.58 32.94 3.03
N ASP A 753 37.09 33.83 2.16
CA ASP A 753 38.22 33.56 1.29
C ASP A 753 39.52 33.25 2.07
N GLN A 754 40.34 32.35 1.51
CA GLN A 754 41.63 31.95 2.09
C GLN A 754 42.58 33.15 2.32
N ALA A 755 42.58 34.12 1.42
CA ALA A 755 43.42 35.32 1.53
C ALA A 755 43.03 36.25 2.69
N THR A 756 41.74 36.36 3.00
CA THR A 756 41.25 37.14 4.16
C THR A 756 41.55 36.45 5.48
N MET A 757 41.46 35.11 5.52
CA MET A 757 41.86 34.35 6.70
C MET A 757 43.37 34.49 6.99
N GLU A 758 44.21 34.49 5.95
CA GLU A 758 45.65 34.71 6.11
C GLU A 758 45.98 36.12 6.61
N ARG A 759 45.26 37.15 6.15
CA ARG A 759 45.41 38.53 6.65
C ARG A 759 44.98 38.63 8.11
N CYS A 760 43.85 38.03 8.48
CA CYS A 760 43.41 37.95 9.87
C CYS A 760 44.43 37.20 10.75
N ALA A 761 44.99 36.08 10.26
CA ALA A 761 46.00 35.31 10.99
C ALA A 761 47.27 36.15 11.24
N LYS A 762 47.75 36.90 10.24
CA LYS A 762 48.90 37.81 10.40
C LYS A 762 48.66 38.88 11.46
N VAL A 763 47.50 39.55 11.41
CA VAL A 763 47.13 40.57 12.41
C VAL A 763 47.00 39.95 13.80
N LEU A 764 46.44 38.74 13.94
CA LEU A 764 46.36 38.04 15.22
C LEU A 764 47.74 37.65 15.77
N ILE A 765 48.70 37.28 14.90
CA ILE A 765 50.10 37.01 15.27
C ILE A 765 50.78 38.28 15.77
N GLU A 766 50.62 39.40 15.06
CA GLU A 766 51.17 40.70 15.46
C GLU A 766 50.63 41.14 16.84
N GLN A 767 49.37 40.84 17.12
CA GLN A 767 48.70 41.13 18.40
C GLN A 767 48.94 40.07 19.49
N LYS A 768 49.83 39.09 19.26
CA LYS A 768 50.21 38.02 20.20
C LYS A 768 49.07 37.06 20.59
N TYR A 769 48.03 36.93 19.77
CA TYR A 769 46.95 35.95 19.96
C TYR A 769 47.27 34.64 19.23
N TYR A 770 48.29 33.93 19.70
CA TYR A 770 48.84 32.73 19.04
C TYR A 770 47.82 31.58 18.96
N ASP A 771 47.06 31.31 20.03
CA ASP A 771 46.06 30.22 20.06
C ASP A 771 45.03 30.34 18.93
N LYS A 772 44.49 31.55 18.75
CA LYS A 772 43.49 31.84 17.70
C LYS A 772 44.12 31.85 16.30
N ALA A 773 45.35 32.34 16.19
CA ALA A 773 46.09 32.32 14.94
C ALA A 773 46.36 30.86 14.47
N VAL A 774 46.75 29.96 15.38
CA VAL A 774 46.94 28.54 15.07
C VAL A 774 45.63 27.89 14.60
N GLN A 775 44.52 28.15 15.29
CA GLN A 775 43.19 27.61 14.89
C GLN A 775 42.77 28.09 13.50
N LEU A 776 43.02 29.36 13.19
CA LEU A 776 42.72 29.94 11.88
C LEU A 776 43.63 29.38 10.79
N LEU A 777 44.94 29.23 11.06
CA LEU A 777 45.89 28.64 10.12
C LEU A 777 45.58 27.16 9.85
N ALA A 778 45.22 26.39 10.89
CA ALA A 778 44.77 25.01 10.75
C ALA A 778 43.52 24.91 9.86
N SER A 779 42.58 25.84 10.03
CA SER A 779 41.35 25.91 9.21
C SER A 779 41.64 26.34 7.76
N SER A 780 42.66 27.18 7.54
CA SER A 780 43.12 27.61 6.21
C SER A 780 43.98 26.58 5.46
N LYS A 781 44.10 25.35 5.98
CA LYS A 781 44.94 24.25 5.44
C LYS A 781 46.45 24.51 5.44
N GLN A 782 46.93 25.54 6.13
CA GLN A 782 48.36 25.78 6.33
C GLN A 782 48.88 24.99 7.55
N LEU A 783 48.78 23.66 7.49
CA LEU A 783 49.07 22.77 8.61
C LEU A 783 50.53 22.83 9.06
N GLU A 784 51.47 22.99 8.12
CA GLU A 784 52.90 23.07 8.42
C GLU A 784 53.23 24.30 9.28
N ASN A 785 52.70 25.47 8.89
CA ASN A 785 52.89 26.71 9.64
C ASN A 785 52.19 26.65 11.01
N ALA A 786 50.99 26.05 11.07
CA ALA A 786 50.25 25.91 12.32
C ALA A 786 50.97 25.01 13.33
N VAL A 787 51.50 23.86 12.90
CA VAL A 787 52.28 22.94 13.77
C VAL A 787 53.62 23.57 14.18
N ALA A 788 54.29 24.30 13.28
CA ALA A 788 55.50 25.04 13.63
C ALA A 788 55.21 26.11 14.69
N MET A 789 54.13 26.89 14.56
CA MET A 789 53.74 27.87 15.57
C MET A 789 53.36 27.23 16.92
N CYS A 790 52.72 26.05 16.93
CA CYS A 790 52.48 25.33 18.18
C CYS A 790 53.79 25.01 18.92
N LYS A 791 54.84 24.65 18.17
CA LYS A 791 56.16 24.35 18.72
C LYS A 791 56.93 25.60 19.15
N ASP A 792 56.90 26.66 18.34
CA ASP A 792 57.67 27.88 18.58
C ASP A 792 57.09 28.75 19.70
N TYR A 793 55.77 28.74 19.89
CA TYR A 793 55.05 29.56 20.86
C TYR A 793 54.40 28.78 22.01
N ASP A 794 54.68 27.47 22.15
CA ASP A 794 54.16 26.58 23.20
C ASP A 794 52.63 26.66 23.37
N VAL A 795 51.89 26.58 22.25
CA VAL A 795 50.42 26.65 22.25
C VAL A 795 49.84 25.32 22.72
N PRO A 796 49.01 25.29 23.78
CA PRO A 796 48.47 24.05 24.34
C PRO A 796 47.60 23.32 23.31
N ILE A 797 47.99 22.08 22.99
CA ILE A 797 47.25 21.24 22.05
C ILE A 797 46.06 20.59 22.75
N THR A 798 44.84 20.85 22.28
CA THR A 798 43.63 20.09 22.64
C THR A 798 43.39 18.93 21.65
N GLU A 799 42.59 17.93 22.02
CA GLU A 799 42.28 16.80 21.13
C GLU A 799 41.64 17.27 19.81
N GLU A 800 40.72 18.24 19.88
CA GLU A 800 40.10 18.85 18.69
C GLU A 800 41.11 19.59 17.81
N LEU A 801 42.04 20.31 18.41
CA LEU A 801 43.09 21.02 17.67
C LEU A 801 44.05 20.02 17.01
N ALA A 802 44.41 18.94 17.71
CA ALA A 802 45.27 17.90 17.16
C ALA A 802 44.65 17.17 15.97
N GLU A 803 43.33 16.98 15.97
CA GLU A 803 42.61 16.45 14.80
C GLU A 803 42.60 17.44 13.64
N LYS A 804 42.34 18.74 13.88
CA LYS A 804 42.41 19.78 12.84
C LYS A 804 43.80 19.95 12.24
N LEU A 805 44.85 19.77 13.05
CA LEU A 805 46.25 19.82 12.62
C LEU A 805 46.70 18.55 11.87
N THR A 806 45.92 17.46 11.94
CA THR A 806 46.26 16.23 11.24
C THR A 806 45.80 16.32 9.78
N PRO A 807 46.69 16.11 8.79
CA PRO A 807 46.27 16.08 7.39
C PRO A 807 45.24 14.98 7.13
N LYS A 808 44.20 15.26 6.36
CA LYS A 808 43.15 14.27 6.02
C LYS A 808 43.65 13.22 5.03
N ASP A 809 44.54 13.61 4.12
CA ASP A 809 45.11 12.73 3.09
C ASP A 809 46.36 12.02 3.62
N ARG A 810 46.34 10.68 3.59
CA ARG A 810 47.48 9.83 3.99
C ARG A 810 48.70 9.99 3.07
N ASP A 811 48.49 10.50 1.86
CA ASP A 811 49.52 10.73 0.85
C ASP A 811 50.21 12.10 0.96
N HIS A 812 49.87 12.90 1.99
CA HIS A 812 50.53 14.19 2.20
C HIS A 812 52.05 13.99 2.38
N PRO A 813 52.91 14.77 1.69
CA PRO A 813 54.35 14.52 1.65
C PRO A 813 55.01 14.52 3.03
N LYS A 814 54.48 15.31 3.97
CA LYS A 814 54.92 15.38 5.37
C LYS A 814 53.95 14.72 6.37
N TYR A 815 53.07 13.82 5.92
CA TYR A 815 52.04 13.19 6.76
C TYR A 815 52.64 12.56 8.04
N ARG A 816 53.68 11.75 7.87
CA ARG A 816 54.38 11.08 8.97
C ARG A 816 55.10 12.08 9.89
N GLU A 817 55.76 13.09 9.33
CA GLU A 817 56.50 14.10 10.10
C GLU A 817 55.56 14.95 10.98
N LEU A 818 54.43 15.38 10.43
CA LEU A 818 53.42 16.14 11.16
C LEU A 818 52.79 15.32 12.29
N LEU A 819 52.48 14.03 12.06
CA LEU A 819 51.95 13.15 13.11
C LEU A 819 52.95 12.92 14.25
N LEU A 820 54.23 12.75 13.93
CA LEU A 820 55.27 12.62 14.94
C LEU A 820 55.43 13.91 15.75
N ALA A 821 55.43 15.07 15.08
CA ALA A 821 55.50 16.38 15.75
C ALA A 821 54.29 16.63 16.67
N ILE A 822 53.07 16.34 16.21
CA ILE A 822 51.85 16.46 17.04
C ILE A 822 51.90 15.47 18.21
N GLY A 823 52.39 14.24 17.98
CA GLY A 823 52.55 13.24 19.03
C GLY A 823 53.56 13.65 20.10
N ASP A 824 54.69 14.24 19.70
CA ASP A 824 55.71 14.75 20.62
C ASP A 824 55.22 15.97 21.41
N LEU A 825 54.52 16.90 20.77
CA LEU A 825 53.88 18.03 21.46
C LEU A 825 52.79 17.54 22.44
N SER A 826 51.96 16.58 22.03
CA SER A 826 50.93 15.98 22.91
C SER A 826 51.55 15.31 24.13
N LYS A 827 52.70 14.64 23.96
CA LYS A 827 53.46 14.04 25.06
C LYS A 827 54.06 15.10 25.99
N GLN A 828 54.55 16.22 25.46
CA GLN A 828 55.06 17.35 26.26
C GLN A 828 53.96 18.00 27.12
N HIS A 829 52.74 18.13 26.58
CA HIS A 829 51.59 18.65 27.33
C HIS A 829 50.89 17.61 28.24
N GLY A 830 51.46 16.40 28.39
CA GLY A 830 50.89 15.36 29.26
C GLY A 830 49.67 14.61 28.70
N LEU A 831 49.32 14.81 27.42
CA LEU A 831 48.22 14.12 26.73
C LEU A 831 48.68 12.78 26.14
N TYR A 832 49.02 11.85 27.02
CA TYR A 832 49.63 10.57 26.67
C TYR A 832 48.76 9.66 25.77
N ALA A 833 47.44 9.64 25.98
CA ALA A 833 46.52 8.85 25.15
C ALA A 833 46.43 9.39 23.72
N LEU A 834 46.40 10.71 23.55
CA LEU A 834 46.42 11.36 22.24
C LEU A 834 47.76 11.14 21.54
N ALA A 835 48.87 11.29 22.27
CA ALA A 835 50.20 10.96 21.78
C ALA A 835 50.28 9.51 21.27
N CYS A 836 49.74 8.55 22.02
CA CYS A 836 49.64 7.15 21.60
C CYS A 836 48.87 6.98 20.29
N LYS A 837 47.69 7.60 20.16
CA LYS A 837 46.90 7.57 18.91
C LYS A 837 47.72 8.11 17.73
N LYS A 838 48.38 9.26 17.87
CA LYS A 838 49.16 9.90 16.79
C LYS A 838 50.42 9.11 16.43
N PHE A 839 51.15 8.58 17.40
CA PHE A 839 52.31 7.69 17.14
C PHE A 839 51.90 6.39 16.45
N THR A 840 50.75 5.82 16.83
CA THR A 840 50.18 4.63 16.16
C THR A 840 49.83 4.94 14.70
N GLN A 841 49.20 6.09 14.43
CA GLN A 841 48.90 6.55 13.06
C GLN A 841 50.17 6.77 12.22
N ALA A 842 51.27 7.22 12.84
CA ALA A 842 52.57 7.35 12.20
C ALA A 842 53.30 6.00 11.99
N GLY A 843 52.78 4.92 12.56
CA GLY A 843 53.35 3.56 12.50
C GLY A 843 54.43 3.28 13.56
N ASP A 844 54.65 4.17 14.53
CA ASP A 844 55.62 3.99 15.61
C ASP A 844 54.95 3.41 16.86
N LYS A 845 54.83 2.07 16.89
CA LYS A 845 54.17 1.34 17.97
C LYS A 845 54.91 1.45 19.31
N ILE A 846 56.22 1.68 19.28
CA ILE A 846 57.07 1.72 20.47
C ILE A 846 56.90 3.05 21.20
N ARG A 847 56.92 4.18 20.49
CA ARG A 847 56.61 5.49 21.09
C ARG A 847 55.17 5.54 21.62
N ALA A 848 54.25 4.86 20.95
CA ALA A 848 52.86 4.77 21.36
C ALA A 848 52.69 4.06 22.72
N ILE A 849 53.24 2.85 22.89
CA ILE A 849 53.16 2.14 24.17
C ILE A 849 53.91 2.90 25.28
N LYS A 850 55.09 3.47 24.98
CA LYS A 850 55.84 4.27 25.97
C LYS A 850 55.06 5.49 26.46
N ALA A 851 54.27 6.13 25.59
CA ALA A 851 53.39 7.22 26.00
C ALA A 851 52.31 6.71 26.97
N LEU A 852 51.65 5.59 26.69
CA LEU A 852 50.64 5.00 27.57
C LEU A 852 51.21 4.50 28.91
N LEU A 853 52.41 3.90 28.91
CA LEU A 853 53.06 3.46 30.15
C LEU A 853 53.30 4.64 31.09
N ARG A 854 53.69 5.80 30.54
CA ARG A 854 53.88 7.04 31.30
C ARG A 854 52.56 7.63 31.84
N SER A 855 51.41 7.24 31.29
CA SER A 855 50.10 7.65 31.81
C SER A 855 49.62 6.80 32.98
N GLY A 856 50.21 5.62 33.22
CA GLY A 856 49.80 4.70 34.29
C GLY A 856 48.40 4.08 34.11
N ASP A 857 47.78 4.24 32.94
CA ASP A 857 46.40 3.79 32.68
C ASP A 857 46.41 2.31 32.24
N THR A 858 46.20 1.42 33.21
CA THR A 858 46.32 -0.04 33.05
C THR A 858 45.34 -0.59 32.01
N GLU A 859 44.12 -0.07 31.95
CA GLU A 859 43.09 -0.49 30.99
C GLU A 859 43.51 -0.16 29.56
N LYS A 860 43.99 1.07 29.31
CA LYS A 860 44.46 1.49 27.98
C LYS A 860 45.73 0.76 27.56
N ILE A 861 46.62 0.47 28.51
CA ILE A 861 47.83 -0.33 28.27
C ILE A 861 47.47 -1.75 27.81
N ILE A 862 46.57 -2.43 28.53
CA ILE A 862 46.09 -3.78 28.18
C ILE A 862 45.43 -3.77 26.80
N PHE A 863 44.52 -2.81 26.57
CA PHE A 863 43.81 -2.69 25.30
C PHE A 863 44.76 -2.46 24.11
N TYR A 864 45.73 -1.54 24.26
CA TYR A 864 46.68 -1.25 23.20
C TYR A 864 47.62 -2.42 22.93
N ALA A 865 48.08 -3.13 23.97
CA ALA A 865 48.91 -4.32 23.80
C ALA A 865 48.19 -5.42 23.01
N GLN A 866 46.92 -5.69 23.35
CA GLN A 866 46.06 -6.64 22.63
C GLN A 866 45.84 -6.24 21.15
N THR A 867 45.72 -4.93 20.89
CA THR A 867 45.46 -4.41 19.55
C THR A 867 46.71 -4.35 18.68
N ALA A 868 47.86 -3.96 19.25
CA ALA A 868 49.10 -3.74 18.51
C ALA A 868 49.74 -5.03 17.99
N ARG A 869 49.44 -6.17 18.65
CA ARG A 869 49.91 -7.54 18.33
C ARG A 869 51.42 -7.63 18.04
N ALA A 870 52.23 -6.90 18.80
CA ALA A 870 53.68 -6.87 18.65
C ALA A 870 54.33 -7.41 19.92
N LYS A 871 55.25 -8.38 19.78
CA LYS A 871 55.93 -9.04 20.90
C LYS A 871 56.53 -8.04 21.90
N GLU A 872 57.21 -7.03 21.38
CA GLU A 872 57.86 -5.96 22.18
C GLU A 872 56.86 -5.13 22.98
N VAL A 873 55.67 -4.87 22.42
CA VAL A 873 54.61 -4.10 23.10
C VAL A 873 54.01 -4.91 24.25
N TYR A 874 53.80 -6.21 24.05
CA TYR A 874 53.32 -7.11 25.11
C TYR A 874 54.31 -7.24 26.26
N VAL A 875 55.61 -7.38 25.96
CA VAL A 875 56.65 -7.46 27.00
C VAL A 875 56.66 -6.19 27.86
N LEU A 876 56.62 -5.01 27.22
CA LEU A 876 56.58 -3.74 27.94
C LEU A 876 55.30 -3.57 28.78
N ALA A 877 54.14 -4.02 28.29
CA ALA A 877 52.89 -3.98 29.04
C ALA A 877 52.87 -4.98 30.22
N ALA A 878 53.32 -6.22 29.99
CA ALA A 878 53.31 -7.28 31.01
C ALA A 878 54.25 -6.94 32.19
N ASN A 879 55.45 -6.43 31.89
CA ASN A 879 56.40 -6.01 32.93
C ASN A 879 55.82 -4.91 33.83
N SER A 880 55.07 -3.95 33.26
CA SER A 880 54.41 -2.90 34.03
C SER A 880 53.19 -3.39 34.83
N LEU A 881 52.52 -4.47 34.41
CA LEU A 881 51.38 -5.04 35.14
C LEU A 881 51.82 -5.94 36.30
N GLN A 882 53.00 -6.57 36.22
CA GLN A 882 53.53 -7.44 37.29
C GLN A 882 53.83 -6.69 38.60
N SER A 883 54.11 -5.39 38.55
CA SER A 883 54.35 -4.57 39.74
C SER A 883 53.06 -4.18 40.49
N LEU A 884 51.88 -4.63 40.06
CA LEU A 884 50.58 -4.30 40.66
C LEU A 884 50.01 -5.44 41.51
N ASP A 885 49.09 -5.14 42.44
CA ASP A 885 48.44 -6.12 43.32
C ASP A 885 47.42 -6.98 42.57
N TRP A 886 47.90 -8.05 41.94
CA TRP A 886 47.09 -8.97 41.13
C TRP A 886 46.25 -9.96 41.95
N PHE A 887 46.53 -10.14 43.24
CA PHE A 887 45.86 -11.13 44.10
C PHE A 887 44.42 -10.74 44.43
N ASN A 888 44.19 -9.44 44.65
CA ASN A 888 42.85 -8.91 44.93
C ASN A 888 42.03 -8.63 43.65
N ASN A 889 42.60 -8.83 42.46
CA ASN A 889 41.98 -8.47 41.20
C ASN A 889 42.04 -9.62 40.17
N PRO A 890 41.02 -10.50 40.14
CA PRO A 890 41.02 -11.70 39.29
C PRO A 890 41.04 -11.39 37.79
N GLU A 891 40.72 -10.16 37.37
CA GLU A 891 40.84 -9.73 35.98
C GLU A 891 42.28 -9.36 35.59
N LEU A 892 43.05 -8.77 36.52
CA LEU A 892 44.49 -8.53 36.31
C LEU A 892 45.25 -9.86 36.28
N GLU A 893 44.92 -10.77 37.19
CA GLU A 893 45.45 -12.14 37.21
C GLU A 893 45.17 -12.86 35.88
N LYS A 894 43.91 -12.84 35.41
CA LYS A 894 43.55 -13.40 34.10
C LYS A 894 44.28 -12.74 32.94
N ASN A 895 44.48 -11.42 32.93
CA ASN A 895 45.17 -10.74 31.82
C ASN A 895 46.69 -10.99 31.83
N ILE A 896 47.29 -11.17 33.01
CA ILE A 896 48.69 -11.61 33.15
C ILE A 896 48.83 -13.07 32.69
N ILE A 897 47.92 -13.96 33.09
CA ILE A 897 47.90 -15.38 32.70
C ILE A 897 47.52 -15.59 31.23
N ALA A 898 46.57 -14.81 30.71
CA ALA A 898 46.12 -14.83 29.31
C ALA A 898 47.09 -14.13 28.34
N CYS A 899 48.31 -13.82 28.77
CA CYS A 899 49.43 -13.48 27.91
C CYS A 899 50.37 -14.69 27.67
N PRO A 900 49.94 -15.77 26.97
CA PRO A 900 50.74 -16.98 26.78
C PRO A 900 51.73 -16.82 25.63
N LEU A 901 52.69 -15.91 25.74
CA LEU A 901 53.73 -15.79 24.71
C LEU A 901 55.16 -15.57 25.22
N VAL A 902 55.42 -15.79 26.52
CA VAL A 902 56.76 -15.54 27.09
C VAL A 902 57.42 -16.70 27.85
N LEU A 903 56.76 -17.66 28.52
CA LEU A 903 57.44 -18.83 29.15
C LEU A 903 56.52 -20.09 29.23
N PRO A 904 57.06 -21.35 29.26
CA PRO A 904 56.26 -22.58 29.32
C PRO A 904 55.36 -22.65 30.56
N ALA A 905 54.09 -23.05 30.36
CA ALA A 905 52.99 -22.94 31.33
C ALA A 905 53.16 -23.76 32.63
N GLU A 906 54.08 -24.71 32.69
CA GLU A 906 54.26 -25.61 33.84
C GLU A 906 54.93 -24.92 35.05
N GLY A 907 55.89 -24.01 34.82
CA GLY A 907 56.69 -23.42 35.92
C GLY A 907 55.98 -22.30 36.69
N LEU A 908 55.13 -21.52 36.03
CA LEU A 908 54.44 -20.38 36.65
C LEU A 908 53.22 -20.81 37.47
N ASN A 909 52.56 -21.92 37.10
CA ASN A 909 51.40 -22.44 37.81
C ASN A 909 51.78 -23.09 39.16
N CYS A 910 52.88 -23.83 39.22
CA CYS A 910 53.34 -24.46 40.47
C CYS A 910 53.86 -23.43 41.48
N THR A 911 54.66 -22.46 41.02
CA THR A 911 55.25 -21.42 41.88
C THR A 911 54.19 -20.45 42.40
N SER A 912 53.25 -20.02 41.56
CA SER A 912 52.12 -19.18 42.00
C SER A 912 51.16 -19.91 42.94
N ALA A 913 50.90 -21.21 42.73
CA ALA A 913 50.05 -22.00 43.62
C ALA A 913 50.69 -22.30 44.97
N GLN A 914 52.00 -22.56 45.02
CA GLN A 914 52.74 -22.69 46.28
C GLN A 914 52.72 -21.37 47.07
N ALA A 915 52.96 -20.23 46.42
CA ALA A 915 52.84 -18.92 47.05
C ALA A 915 51.43 -18.66 47.59
N ARG A 916 50.38 -19.07 46.84
CA ARG A 916 48.98 -19.00 47.28
C ARG A 916 48.71 -19.86 48.52
N ALA A 917 49.22 -21.10 48.55
CA ALA A 917 49.05 -22.01 49.67
C ALA A 917 49.79 -21.56 50.94
N HIS A 918 51.02 -21.04 50.80
CA HIS A 918 51.78 -20.48 51.93
C HIS A 918 51.06 -19.27 52.55
N ARG A 919 50.56 -18.35 51.72
CA ARG A 919 49.86 -17.15 52.21
C ARG A 919 48.54 -17.46 52.91
N ALA A 920 47.79 -18.45 52.40
CA ALA A 920 46.53 -18.89 53.01
C ALA A 920 46.72 -19.45 54.44
N ILE A 921 47.81 -20.19 54.69
CA ILE A 921 48.16 -20.68 56.03
C ILE A 921 48.68 -19.54 56.89
N ASP A 922 49.67 -18.76 56.39
CA ASP A 922 50.38 -17.75 57.19
C ASP A 922 49.46 -16.59 57.64
N GLU A 923 48.53 -16.12 56.80
CA GLU A 923 47.67 -14.97 57.12
C GLU A 923 46.29 -15.35 57.69
N HIS A 924 45.73 -16.50 57.30
CA HIS A 924 44.33 -16.86 57.60
C HIS A 924 44.14 -18.20 58.32
N GLN A 925 45.20 -18.99 58.52
CA GLN A 925 45.13 -20.36 59.08
C GLN A 925 44.11 -21.25 58.33
N ASP A 926 43.87 -20.97 57.04
CA ASP A 926 42.88 -21.64 56.20
C ASP A 926 43.50 -22.87 55.51
N VAL A 927 43.36 -24.00 56.20
CA VAL A 927 43.85 -25.30 55.72
C VAL A 927 43.04 -25.80 54.51
N GLU A 928 41.74 -25.51 54.42
CA GLU A 928 40.92 -26.01 53.31
C GLU A 928 41.22 -25.23 52.02
N GLY A 929 41.42 -23.91 52.11
CA GLY A 929 41.85 -23.08 50.98
C GLY A 929 43.25 -23.47 50.46
N ALA A 930 44.18 -23.79 51.36
CA ALA A 930 45.52 -24.27 50.97
C ALA A 930 45.46 -25.64 50.26
N ILE A 931 44.59 -26.56 50.72
CA ILE A 931 44.35 -27.86 50.06
C ILE A 931 43.80 -27.65 48.65
N ALA A 932 42.78 -26.79 48.50
CA ALA A 932 42.16 -26.52 47.20
C ALA A 932 43.14 -25.93 46.18
N ALA A 933 43.98 -24.97 46.60
CA ALA A 933 44.97 -24.33 45.73
C ALA A 933 46.03 -25.32 45.20
N LEU A 934 46.46 -26.26 46.04
CA LEU A 934 47.41 -27.31 45.64
C LEU A 934 46.74 -28.39 44.77
N GLU A 935 45.48 -28.75 45.05
CA GLU A 935 44.71 -29.71 44.24
C GLU A 935 44.44 -29.18 42.82
N GLU A 936 44.11 -27.90 42.67
CA GLU A 936 43.90 -27.27 41.36
C GLU A 936 45.18 -27.30 40.53
N ALA A 937 46.31 -26.95 41.14
CA ALA A 937 47.61 -26.97 40.47
C ALA A 937 48.03 -28.40 40.07
N LEU A 938 47.84 -29.39 40.96
CA LEU A 938 48.13 -30.79 40.63
C LEU A 938 47.18 -31.35 39.56
N ALA A 939 45.90 -30.97 39.56
CA ALA A 939 44.95 -31.37 38.52
C ALA A 939 45.23 -30.72 37.16
N ALA A 940 45.83 -29.53 37.15
CA ALA A 940 46.31 -28.89 35.92
C ALA A 940 47.53 -29.61 35.35
N VAL A 941 48.45 -30.05 36.21
CA VAL A 941 49.64 -30.85 35.81
C VAL A 941 49.24 -32.24 35.34
N ASP A 942 48.35 -32.95 36.04
CA ASP A 942 47.94 -34.32 35.67
C ASP A 942 47.13 -34.38 34.35
N LYS A 943 46.64 -33.24 33.83
CA LYS A 943 45.95 -33.15 32.53
C LYS A 943 46.89 -33.05 31.33
N ASP A 944 48.19 -32.84 31.55
CA ASP A 944 49.16 -32.71 30.48
C ASP A 944 49.93 -34.03 30.26
N PRO A 945 49.72 -34.75 29.14
CA PRO A 945 50.27 -36.09 28.94
C PRO A 945 51.80 -36.15 28.71
N ASP A 946 52.46 -35.00 28.50
CA ASP A 946 53.91 -34.90 28.25
C ASP A 946 54.71 -34.34 29.46
N ALA A 947 54.05 -34.05 30.59
CA ALA A 947 54.71 -33.48 31.77
C ALA A 947 55.54 -34.52 32.53
N SER A 948 56.86 -34.32 32.60
CA SER A 948 57.71 -35.07 33.54
C SER A 948 57.49 -34.55 34.97
N PRO A 949 57.35 -35.41 36.00
CA PRO A 949 57.18 -34.95 37.36
C PRO A 949 58.43 -34.19 37.81
N THR A 950 58.35 -32.86 37.84
CA THR A 950 59.39 -32.00 38.40
C THR A 950 59.48 -32.22 39.90
N HIS A 951 60.65 -31.96 40.50
CA HIS A 951 60.86 -32.02 41.94
C HIS A 951 59.77 -31.25 42.72
N ASP A 952 59.35 -30.09 42.19
CA ASP A 952 58.32 -29.23 42.79
C ASP A 952 56.91 -29.85 42.80
N CYS A 953 56.59 -30.74 41.84
CA CYS A 953 55.31 -31.47 41.86
C CYS A 953 55.30 -32.56 42.94
N SER A 954 56.46 -33.19 43.19
CA SER A 954 56.58 -34.23 44.21
C SER A 954 56.50 -33.65 45.63
N THR A 955 57.07 -32.47 45.86
CA THR A 955 56.96 -31.74 47.14
C THR A 955 55.54 -31.22 47.37
N MET A 956 54.83 -30.78 46.32
CA MET A 956 53.42 -30.41 46.44
C MET A 956 52.52 -31.60 46.81
N LYS A 957 52.79 -32.78 46.24
CA LYS A 957 52.05 -34.02 46.59
C LYS A 957 52.29 -34.43 48.05
N SER A 958 53.54 -34.41 48.53
CA SER A 958 53.84 -34.70 49.94
C SER A 958 53.26 -33.63 50.89
N GLY A 959 53.39 -32.35 50.54
CA GLY A 959 52.83 -31.23 51.30
C GLY A 959 51.29 -31.26 51.41
N LEU A 960 50.61 -31.69 50.35
CA LEU A 960 49.15 -31.87 50.32
C LEU A 960 48.68 -33.01 51.25
N GLU A 961 49.41 -34.13 51.29
CA GLU A 961 49.09 -35.23 52.21
C GLU A 961 49.18 -34.82 53.68
N VAL A 962 50.19 -34.01 54.03
CA VAL A 962 50.34 -33.44 55.38
C VAL A 962 49.17 -32.52 55.74
N LEU A 963 48.77 -31.63 54.82
CA LEU A 963 47.62 -30.73 55.03
C LEU A 963 46.30 -31.51 55.21
N ARG A 964 46.08 -32.58 54.43
CA ARG A 964 44.88 -33.43 54.57
C ARG A 964 44.83 -34.12 55.94
N LYS A 965 45.93 -34.73 56.37
CA LYS A 965 46.02 -35.37 57.70
C LYS A 965 45.78 -34.34 58.83
N PHE A 966 46.32 -33.13 58.70
CA PHE A 966 46.07 -32.06 59.67
C PHE A 966 44.61 -31.56 59.64
N GLY A 967 44.02 -31.43 58.45
CA GLY A 967 42.60 -31.10 58.28
C GLY A 967 41.67 -32.13 58.91
N GLU A 968 41.95 -33.43 58.76
CA GLU A 968 41.22 -34.52 59.42
C GLU A 968 41.39 -34.52 60.95
N ALA A 969 42.60 -34.23 61.44
CA ALA A 969 42.84 -34.05 62.87
C ALA A 969 42.02 -32.85 63.43
N LYS A 970 41.91 -31.76 62.67
CA LYS A 970 41.09 -30.59 63.05
C LYS A 970 39.60 -30.90 63.07
N LYS A 971 39.10 -31.72 62.15
CA LYS A 971 37.68 -32.15 62.09
C LYS A 971 37.31 -33.16 63.19
N SER A 972 38.22 -34.07 63.54
CA SER A 972 37.97 -35.10 64.56
C SER A 972 38.10 -34.61 66.00
N ALA A 973 38.65 -33.41 66.20
CA ALA A 973 38.89 -32.80 67.50
C ALA A 973 37.66 -32.68 68.42
N ASP A 974 36.48 -32.40 67.85
CA ASP A 974 35.23 -32.27 68.62
C ASP A 974 34.67 -33.64 69.07
N THR A 975 35.00 -34.71 68.35
CA THR A 975 34.47 -36.08 68.60
C THR A 975 35.40 -36.96 69.44
N ASP A 976 36.71 -36.90 69.20
CA ASP A 976 37.72 -37.61 69.99
C ASP A 976 38.99 -36.74 70.11
N PRO A 977 39.06 -35.90 71.15
CA PRO A 977 40.20 -35.02 71.35
C PRO A 977 41.51 -35.77 71.56
N ARG A 978 41.48 -36.98 72.13
CA ARG A 978 42.71 -37.76 72.38
C ARG A 978 43.27 -38.32 71.08
N ALA A 979 42.42 -38.84 70.20
CA ALA A 979 42.87 -39.29 68.88
C ALA A 979 43.42 -38.13 68.04
N SER A 980 42.78 -36.95 68.07
CA SER A 980 43.26 -35.75 67.38
C SER A 980 44.64 -35.30 67.88
N LEU A 981 44.87 -35.33 69.20
CA LEU A 981 46.18 -35.01 69.78
C LEU A 981 47.28 -36.02 69.41
N VAL A 982 46.94 -37.31 69.32
CA VAL A 982 47.88 -38.35 68.85
C VAL A 982 48.22 -38.15 67.37
N ALA A 983 47.24 -37.80 66.54
CA ALA A 983 47.46 -37.49 65.13
C ALA A 983 48.31 -36.22 64.92
N CYS A 984 48.09 -35.17 65.72
CA CYS A 984 48.96 -33.99 65.70
C CYS A 984 50.39 -34.32 66.17
N GLY A 985 50.53 -35.19 67.18
CA GLY A 985 51.82 -35.67 67.66
C GLY A 985 52.59 -36.48 66.62
N SER A 986 51.91 -37.33 65.83
CA SER A 986 52.54 -38.08 64.73
C SER A 986 52.92 -37.18 63.56
N LEU A 987 52.13 -36.14 63.26
CA LEU A 987 52.46 -35.15 62.23
C LEU A 987 53.74 -34.37 62.55
N LEU A 988 53.95 -33.99 63.80
CA LEU A 988 55.18 -33.32 64.25
C LEU A 988 56.43 -34.19 64.11
N GLN A 989 56.29 -35.52 64.05
CA GLN A 989 57.39 -36.45 63.84
C GLN A 989 57.62 -36.81 62.36
N SER A 990 56.72 -36.40 61.46
CA SER A 990 56.84 -36.69 60.03
C SER A 990 57.93 -35.84 59.36
N SER A 991 58.77 -36.46 58.53
CA SER A 991 59.78 -35.74 57.73
C SER A 991 59.16 -34.90 56.60
N GLU A 992 57.94 -35.27 56.18
CA GLU A 992 57.16 -34.66 55.10
C GLU A 992 56.63 -33.26 55.46
N LEU A 993 56.62 -32.88 56.73
CA LEU A 993 56.15 -31.57 57.19
C LEU A 993 56.95 -30.40 56.59
N LYS A 994 58.21 -30.62 56.21
CA LYS A 994 59.07 -29.59 55.60
C LYS A 994 58.62 -29.20 54.19
N ASP A 995 57.90 -30.08 53.51
CA ASP A 995 57.41 -29.86 52.14
C ASP A 995 56.00 -29.24 52.12
N SER A 996 55.41 -29.00 53.30
CA SER A 996 54.08 -28.41 53.48
C SER A 996 54.17 -26.92 53.83
N PRO A 997 53.17 -26.10 53.47
CA PRO A 997 53.08 -24.74 54.00
C PRO A 997 52.82 -24.69 55.51
N LEU A 998 52.41 -25.82 56.13
CA LEU A 998 52.14 -25.92 57.56
C LEU A 998 53.45 -25.93 58.38
N ARG A 999 53.57 -25.03 59.35
CA ARG A 999 54.75 -24.97 60.23
C ARG A 999 54.49 -25.77 61.51
N PRO A 1000 55.52 -26.31 62.18
CA PRO A 1000 55.34 -26.99 63.47
C PRO A 1000 54.62 -26.13 64.52
N GLY A 1001 54.79 -24.80 64.43
CA GLY A 1001 54.10 -23.83 65.28
C GLY A 1001 52.58 -23.86 65.14
N ASP A 1002 52.05 -24.08 63.93
CA ASP A 1002 50.60 -24.17 63.67
C ASP A 1002 49.99 -25.41 64.34
N ILE A 1003 50.72 -26.54 64.30
CA ILE A 1003 50.29 -27.79 64.94
C ILE A 1003 50.33 -27.66 66.47
N TYR A 1004 51.39 -27.06 67.02
CA TYR A 1004 51.48 -26.80 68.47
C TYR A 1004 50.41 -25.82 68.94
N ALA A 1005 50.10 -24.79 68.14
CA ALA A 1005 49.02 -23.85 68.45
C ALA A 1005 47.67 -24.56 68.53
N PHE A 1006 47.39 -25.45 67.58
CA PHE A 1006 46.17 -26.26 67.59
C PHE A 1006 46.12 -27.22 68.79
N MET A 1007 47.21 -27.92 69.10
CA MET A 1007 47.27 -28.81 70.28
C MET A 1007 47.07 -28.05 71.59
N ALA A 1008 47.69 -26.87 71.74
CA ALA A 1008 47.52 -26.02 72.92
C ALA A 1008 46.07 -25.53 73.05
N GLN A 1009 45.43 -25.17 71.94
CA GLN A 1009 44.01 -24.82 71.91
C GLN A 1009 43.14 -26.01 72.35
N LEU A 1010 43.38 -27.22 71.82
CA LEU A 1010 42.60 -28.42 72.19
C LEU A 1010 42.73 -28.81 73.67
N PHE A 1011 43.93 -28.80 74.24
CA PHE A 1011 44.11 -29.07 75.68
C PHE A 1011 43.41 -28.02 76.54
N HIS A 1012 43.47 -26.75 76.11
CA HIS A 1012 42.76 -25.66 76.79
C HIS A 1012 41.23 -25.84 76.72
N THR A 1013 40.67 -26.14 75.55
CA THR A 1013 39.22 -26.36 75.37
C THR A 1013 38.71 -27.55 76.19
N ASN A 1014 39.54 -28.59 76.39
CA ASN A 1014 39.21 -29.74 77.24
C ASN A 1014 39.46 -29.52 78.74
N GLY A 1015 39.80 -28.29 79.16
CA GLY A 1015 40.05 -27.92 80.56
C GLY A 1015 41.38 -28.40 81.14
N GLN A 1016 42.26 -28.99 80.33
CA GLN A 1016 43.58 -29.49 80.73
C GLN A 1016 44.64 -28.40 80.57
N THR A 1017 44.54 -27.32 81.35
CA THR A 1017 45.43 -26.15 81.23
C THR A 1017 46.90 -26.45 81.54
N SER A 1018 47.18 -27.43 82.42
CA SER A 1018 48.55 -27.89 82.70
C SER A 1018 49.21 -28.54 81.48
N ASP A 1019 48.47 -29.38 80.75
CA ASP A 1019 48.98 -30.07 79.57
C ASP A 1019 49.13 -29.09 78.40
N ALA A 1020 48.20 -28.13 78.26
CA ALA A 1020 48.33 -27.02 77.32
C ALA A 1020 49.60 -26.18 77.59
N ALA A 1021 49.91 -25.92 78.87
CA ALA A 1021 51.13 -25.22 79.27
C ALA A 1021 52.39 -26.03 78.96
N GLU A 1022 52.34 -27.37 79.07
CA GLU A 1022 53.45 -28.23 78.68
C GLU A 1022 53.68 -28.21 77.16
N VAL A 1023 52.62 -28.19 76.36
CA VAL A 1023 52.72 -28.03 74.89
C VAL A 1023 53.39 -26.70 74.53
N VAL A 1024 52.97 -25.59 75.15
CA VAL A 1024 53.59 -24.28 74.93
C VAL A 1024 55.06 -24.28 75.39
N LYS A 1025 55.41 -24.97 76.48
CA LYS A 1025 56.81 -25.16 76.89
C LYS A 1025 57.61 -25.94 75.86
N ARG A 1026 57.05 -27.00 75.27
CA ARG A 1026 57.71 -27.79 74.22
C ARG A 1026 57.93 -26.94 72.96
N MET A 1027 56.96 -26.11 72.60
CA MET A 1027 57.07 -25.15 71.49
C MET A 1027 58.24 -24.16 71.72
N ILE A 1028 58.38 -23.62 72.94
CA ILE A 1028 59.51 -22.75 73.31
C ILE A 1028 60.85 -23.50 73.30
N HIS A 1029 60.91 -24.75 73.78
CA HIS A 1029 62.13 -25.57 73.76
C HIS A 1029 62.61 -25.86 72.34
N GLN A 1030 61.68 -25.94 71.37
CA GLN A 1030 62.00 -26.08 69.95
C GLN A 1030 62.31 -24.73 69.27
N SER A 1031 62.49 -23.66 70.04
CA SER A 1031 62.78 -22.30 69.54
C SER A 1031 61.68 -21.71 68.65
N ILE A 1032 60.43 -22.13 68.83
CA ILE A 1032 59.28 -21.58 68.12
C ILE A 1032 58.59 -20.55 69.01
N THR A 1033 58.46 -19.32 68.53
CA THR A 1033 57.87 -18.20 69.29
C THR A 1033 56.35 -18.36 69.41
N PRO A 1034 55.77 -18.59 70.61
CA PRO A 1034 54.34 -18.87 70.75
C PRO A 1034 53.43 -17.70 70.38
N SER A 1035 53.90 -16.46 70.55
CA SER A 1035 53.10 -15.24 70.28
C SER A 1035 52.80 -15.00 68.80
N VAL A 1036 53.50 -15.68 67.88
CA VAL A 1036 53.23 -15.60 66.44
C VAL A 1036 52.03 -16.47 66.04
N TYR A 1037 51.87 -17.63 66.67
CA TYR A 1037 50.89 -18.64 66.25
C TYR A 1037 49.66 -18.73 67.19
N ILE A 1038 49.86 -18.47 68.48
CA ILE A 1038 48.80 -18.61 69.49
C ILE A 1038 48.28 -17.21 69.87
N PRO A 1039 46.97 -16.95 69.76
CA PRO A 1039 46.38 -15.69 70.16
C PRO A 1039 46.71 -15.34 71.61
N ARG A 1040 47.03 -14.06 71.87
CA ARG A 1040 47.50 -13.59 73.19
C ARG A 1040 46.54 -13.90 74.34
N LYS A 1041 45.22 -13.93 74.08
CA LYS A 1041 44.21 -14.32 75.08
C LYS A 1041 44.41 -15.76 75.57
N LEU A 1042 44.61 -16.68 74.63
CA LEU A 1042 44.85 -18.10 74.93
C LEU A 1042 46.20 -18.28 75.65
N LEU A 1043 47.25 -17.55 75.24
CA LEU A 1043 48.53 -17.56 75.97
C LEU A 1043 48.40 -17.00 77.40
N GLN A 1044 47.56 -15.99 77.63
CA GLN A 1044 47.29 -15.47 78.97
C GLN A 1044 46.59 -16.50 79.86
N GLU A 1045 45.58 -17.19 79.33
CA GLU A 1045 44.80 -18.21 80.07
C GLU A 1045 45.63 -19.46 80.41
N ILE A 1046 46.61 -19.81 79.58
CA ILE A 1046 47.53 -20.94 79.80
C ILE A 1046 48.71 -20.54 80.73
N GLY A 1047 48.87 -19.24 81.07
CA GLY A 1047 49.89 -18.75 82.00
C GLY A 1047 51.17 -18.18 81.36
N PHE A 1048 51.15 -17.84 80.07
CA PHE A 1048 52.26 -17.28 79.27
C PHE A 1048 52.01 -15.83 78.78
N GLY A 1049 51.17 -15.07 79.47
CA GLY A 1049 50.71 -13.73 79.05
C GLY A 1049 51.77 -12.61 78.94
N GLY A 1050 53.03 -12.87 79.30
CA GLY A 1050 54.13 -11.90 79.38
C GLY A 1050 55.11 -11.88 78.20
N LEU A 1051 54.83 -12.59 77.10
CA LEU A 1051 55.72 -12.63 75.92
C LEU A 1051 55.69 -11.30 75.10
N PRO A 1052 56.82 -10.85 74.49
CA PRO A 1052 56.93 -9.58 73.75
C PRO A 1052 56.06 -9.51 72.47
N ARG A 1053 55.70 -8.29 72.04
CA ARG A 1053 54.93 -7.98 70.81
C ARG A 1053 55.91 -7.51 69.72
N GLU A 1054 55.91 -8.11 68.53
CA GLU A 1054 56.54 -7.52 67.34
C GLU A 1054 55.53 -6.59 66.64
N SER A 1055 56.02 -5.42 66.22
CA SER A 1055 55.26 -4.28 65.72
C SER A 1055 55.29 -4.20 64.20
N SER A 1056 54.13 -4.27 63.54
CA SER A 1056 53.95 -3.86 62.14
C SER A 1056 52.74 -2.92 62.07
N ASP A 1057 52.99 -1.64 62.36
CA ASP A 1057 52.18 -0.50 61.91
C ASP A 1057 53.09 0.73 62.06
N ALA A 1058 53.77 1.10 60.99
CA ALA A 1058 54.46 2.38 60.87
C ALA A 1058 53.95 3.06 59.60
N HIS A 1059 53.08 4.04 59.80
CA HIS A 1059 52.78 5.09 58.83
C HIS A 1059 54.07 5.79 58.42
N VAL A 1060 54.29 5.94 57.12
CA VAL A 1060 55.20 6.95 56.55
C VAL A 1060 54.38 7.75 55.54
N GLU A 1061 54.23 9.03 55.86
CA GLU A 1061 53.74 10.09 54.98
C GLU A 1061 54.75 10.41 53.87
N ASP A 1062 54.19 10.97 52.80
CA ASP A 1062 54.73 11.41 51.52
C ASP A 1062 56.01 12.29 51.62
N ASP A 1063 57.02 12.01 50.78
CA ASP A 1063 57.70 12.99 49.90
C ASP A 1063 58.97 12.41 49.22
N SER A 1064 58.99 12.52 47.89
CA SER A 1064 60.14 12.69 46.98
C SER A 1064 61.38 11.78 47.09
N ILE A 1065 61.57 10.89 46.09
CA ILE A 1065 62.89 10.60 45.51
C ILE A 1065 62.76 10.48 43.98
N GLU A 1066 63.49 11.36 43.30
CA GLU A 1066 63.84 11.34 41.88
C GLU A 1066 64.74 10.13 41.54
N ASP A 1067 64.60 9.65 40.30
CA ASP A 1067 65.65 9.14 39.40
C ASP A 1067 66.95 8.58 40.00
N GLU A 1068 67.07 7.24 40.04
CA GLU A 1068 68.26 6.51 39.57
C GLU A 1068 67.99 5.00 39.63
N ILE A 1069 68.16 4.31 38.50
CA ILE A 1069 68.58 2.90 38.27
C ILE A 1069 68.34 2.68 36.76
N VAL A 1070 69.30 3.06 35.92
CA VAL A 1070 70.42 2.24 35.45
C VAL A 1070 69.98 1.21 34.39
N GLU A 1071 70.40 1.51 33.17
CA GLU A 1071 70.73 0.55 32.13
C GLU A 1071 71.66 -0.54 32.68
N GLU A 1072 71.23 -1.79 32.63
CA GLU A 1072 72.00 -3.04 32.49
C GLU A 1072 70.98 -4.12 32.86
N ILE A 1073 70.63 -5.12 32.04
CA ILE A 1073 71.41 -6.23 31.49
C ILE A 1073 70.49 -6.77 30.36
N GLY A 1074 70.89 -6.89 29.10
CA GLY A 1074 71.82 -7.91 28.61
C GLY A 1074 71.08 -9.24 28.36
N VAL A 1075 70.81 -9.58 27.10
CA VAL A 1075 70.23 -10.88 26.73
C VAL A 1075 71.28 -11.97 26.86
N SER A 1076 71.13 -12.87 27.83
CA SER A 1076 71.55 -14.29 27.80
C SER A 1076 70.90 -15.07 28.93
#